data_AF-A0A168GWZ6-F1
#
_entry.id   AF-A0A168GWZ6-F1
#
_cell.length_a   1.000
_cell.length_b   1.000
_cell.length_c   1.000
_cell.angle_alpha   90.00
_cell.angle_beta   90.00
_cell.angle_gamma   90.00
#
_symmetry.space_group_name_H-M   'P 1'
#
loop_
_entity.id
_entity.type
_entity.pdbx_description
1 polymer ?
#
loop_
_entity_poly.entity_id
_entity_poly.type
_entity_poly.pdbx_seq_one_letter_code
_entity_poly.pdbx_strand_id
1 'polypeptide(L)'
;MAECPGHFGHIELAKPVYHIGFLTKVKKILECVCFHCSKLKVDETNPRFERAKKITDSKAKLRAVWDLAKAKMTCEGSDEAEGGLEEKEEFDNGKRKSTHGGCGYKQPLIRKDGLKLYAQFRASPGDDSGNEGRQQLTAAKVLQILKNISDKDIRDMGLSEEFARPEWMITTVLPVPPPQVRPSIQMDGTSRGEDDLTHKLSDVLKANGNVKRCESEGAPVHVVQEFEQLLQFHIATYMDNDIAGQPQALQKSGRPLKSIRARLKGKEGRLRGNLMGKRVDFSARTVITGDPNLALDQVGVPRSIARNLTYPEIVTPYNIDRLQVLVRNGPLEHPGAKYVIRDNGERIDLRYRKRAGEIPLQYGYRVERHINDDDVVIFNRQPSLHKMSMMGHRVRVMPYSTFRLNLSVTSPYNADFDGDEMNLHVPQSLETRAEVTEICMVPKQIVSPQSNKPVMGIVQDTLCGIRKFTLRDCFLTKDLVMNIVMWVPSWDGYIPPPAILKPKPMWTGKQILAMVIPKGINCQTFHSTHPDGETTLISPGDTRVIIENGELICGIVCKKTVGTAGGGLIHTIMNELGPEAAKNFLGGTQQVVNYWLLQNGFSIGIGDTIADKASMTTITNIISQAKQRVQEVIITAQQDKLEVQPGMTLRESFEAKVNQTLNKARDDAGKMAQNSLKEDNNVKQMVISGSKGSFINISQMSACVGQQNVEGKRIPYGFKFRTLPHFSKDDHSPESRGFVENSYLRGLTPTEFFFHAMGGREGLIDTAVKTAETGYIQRRLVKALEDVMVKYDGTVRNSLGDIIEFCYGEDGMDAMSVESQKFFSLKCNEQEFEKRYKIDVMNKGFRKGALNYNVLKSIEGSETAQSYLDHEFHQLSEDRQKLRTVIFKNGDDKWPLPVNLSRLITNSQQIFHLDPRKPSDIHPLQIVDGINALAQRLLVVRGSDKISSETQKNATLLFQILLRSTFSVKRVVEEFHLTSQAFEWILGEIESRFLTSIVAPGEMVGTIAAQSIGEPAT
;
A
#
# COMPACT_ATOMS: atom_id res chain seq x y z
N MET A 1 -42.52 1.63 -10.75
CA MET A 1 -41.81 0.32 -10.71
C MET A 1 -40.56 0.35 -9.84
N ALA A 2 -39.71 1.39 -9.91
CA ALA A 2 -38.44 1.45 -9.16
C ALA A 2 -38.59 1.53 -7.62
N GLU A 3 -39.68 2.10 -7.11
CA GLU A 3 -39.90 2.25 -5.65
C GLU A 3 -40.36 0.95 -4.96
N CYS A 4 -40.93 -0.01 -5.71
CA CYS A 4 -41.40 -1.26 -5.11
C CYS A 4 -40.21 -2.23 -4.92
N PRO A 5 -39.88 -2.62 -3.68
CA PRO A 5 -38.76 -3.53 -3.41
C PRO A 5 -39.01 -4.96 -3.89
N GLY A 6 -40.27 -5.31 -4.17
CA GLY A 6 -40.71 -6.67 -4.47
C GLY A 6 -41.09 -7.45 -3.20
N HIS A 7 -42.05 -8.36 -3.34
CA HIS A 7 -42.59 -9.16 -2.24
C HIS A 7 -42.30 -10.65 -2.48
N PHE A 8 -41.73 -11.32 -1.48
CA PHE A 8 -41.45 -12.74 -1.56
C PHE A 8 -42.75 -13.55 -1.59
N GLY A 9 -42.78 -14.57 -2.44
CA GLY A 9 -43.77 -15.63 -2.39
C GLY A 9 -43.23 -16.86 -1.67
N HIS A 10 -44.02 -17.93 -1.61
CA HIS A 10 -43.59 -19.22 -1.10
C HIS A 10 -44.16 -20.37 -1.94
N ILE A 11 -43.47 -21.50 -1.95
CA ILE A 11 -43.94 -22.77 -2.50
C ILE A 11 -43.87 -23.80 -1.37
N GLU A 12 -45.01 -24.41 -1.06
CA GLU A 12 -45.08 -25.56 -0.16
C GLU A 12 -44.63 -26.82 -0.89
N LEU A 13 -43.61 -27.49 -0.38
CA LEU A 13 -43.10 -28.72 -0.98
C LEU A 13 -43.92 -29.92 -0.49
N ALA A 14 -44.24 -30.85 -1.40
CA ALA A 14 -44.97 -32.08 -1.11
C ALA A 14 -44.19 -32.99 -0.14
N LYS A 15 -42.85 -32.97 -0.25
CA LYS A 15 -41.93 -33.64 0.68
C LYS A 15 -40.85 -32.66 1.15
N PRO A 16 -40.31 -32.83 2.38
CA PRO A 16 -39.11 -32.14 2.81
C PRO A 16 -37.94 -32.48 1.89
N VAL A 17 -37.09 -31.50 1.60
CA VAL A 17 -35.94 -31.65 0.70
C VAL A 17 -34.68 -31.17 1.39
N TYR A 18 -33.55 -31.85 1.18
CA TYR A 18 -32.26 -31.40 1.70
C TYR A 18 -31.83 -30.11 1.01
N HIS A 19 -31.47 -29.10 1.79
CA HIS A 19 -30.80 -27.92 1.26
C HIS A 19 -29.33 -28.24 0.97
N ILE A 20 -28.90 -28.14 -0.30
CA ILE A 20 -27.56 -28.55 -0.74
C ILE A 20 -26.43 -27.86 0.05
N GLY A 21 -26.59 -26.58 0.37
CA GLY A 21 -25.61 -25.81 1.14
C GLY A 21 -25.42 -26.29 2.58
N PHE A 22 -26.43 -26.96 3.15
CA PHE A 22 -26.42 -27.44 4.53
C PHE A 22 -26.28 -28.96 4.64
N LEU A 23 -26.36 -29.72 3.54
CA LEU A 23 -26.30 -31.18 3.54
C LEU A 23 -25.09 -31.75 4.31
N THR A 24 -23.90 -31.14 4.14
CA THR A 24 -22.70 -31.52 4.88
C THR A 24 -22.79 -31.20 6.38
N LYS A 25 -23.49 -30.12 6.75
CA LYS A 25 -23.71 -29.70 8.15
C LYS A 25 -24.72 -30.61 8.83
N VAL A 26 -25.83 -30.91 8.16
CA VAL A 26 -26.86 -31.88 8.60
C VAL A 26 -26.23 -33.24 8.85
N LYS A 27 -25.36 -33.72 7.95
CA LYS A 27 -24.60 -34.97 8.16
C LYS A 27 -23.80 -34.94 9.47
N LYS A 28 -23.05 -33.85 9.73
CA LYS A 28 -22.26 -33.72 10.96
C LYS A 28 -23.13 -33.70 12.20
N ILE A 29 -24.26 -32.98 12.16
CA ILE A 29 -25.20 -32.92 13.29
C ILE A 29 -25.79 -34.30 13.57
N LEU A 30 -26.19 -35.05 12.53
CA LEU A 30 -26.66 -36.43 12.69
C LEU A 30 -25.60 -37.39 13.26
N GLU A 31 -24.31 -37.13 13.00
CA GLU A 31 -23.23 -37.89 13.63
C GLU A 31 -23.03 -37.51 15.11
N CYS A 32 -23.44 -36.29 15.51
CA CYS A 32 -23.36 -35.82 16.90
C CYS A 32 -24.47 -36.38 17.80
N VAL A 33 -25.69 -36.47 17.27
CA VAL A 33 -26.88 -36.88 18.05
C VAL A 33 -27.23 -38.35 17.83
N CYS A 34 -27.89 -38.96 18.80
CA CYS A 34 -28.37 -40.33 18.70
C CYS A 34 -29.45 -40.44 17.62
N PHE A 35 -29.32 -41.44 16.74
CA PHE A 35 -30.24 -41.68 15.62
C PHE A 35 -31.68 -41.99 16.06
N HIS A 36 -31.88 -42.49 17.29
CA HIS A 36 -33.17 -42.89 17.82
C HIS A 36 -33.74 -41.87 18.81
N CYS A 37 -33.01 -41.56 19.90
CA CYS A 37 -33.51 -40.63 20.92
C CYS A 37 -33.14 -39.16 20.69
N SER A 38 -32.36 -38.83 19.64
CA SER A 38 -31.95 -37.45 19.28
C SER A 38 -31.14 -36.68 20.32
N LYS A 39 -30.77 -37.33 21.43
CA LYS A 39 -29.87 -36.80 22.47
C LYS A 39 -28.45 -36.70 21.95
N LEU A 40 -27.70 -35.69 22.39
CA LEU A 40 -26.26 -35.60 22.10
C LEU A 40 -25.53 -36.82 22.64
N LYS A 41 -24.70 -37.49 21.84
CA LYS A 41 -23.99 -38.73 22.26
C LYS A 41 -22.90 -38.50 23.30
N VAL A 42 -22.49 -37.25 23.46
CA VAL A 42 -21.40 -36.84 24.35
C VAL A 42 -21.99 -35.97 25.45
N ASP A 43 -21.47 -36.15 26.64
CA ASP A 43 -21.96 -35.61 27.89
C ASP A 43 -20.84 -34.99 28.73
N GLU A 44 -21.26 -34.35 29.81
CA GLU A 44 -20.39 -33.64 30.75
C GLU A 44 -19.44 -34.59 31.52
N THR A 45 -19.67 -35.91 31.49
CA THR A 45 -18.73 -36.91 32.04
C THR A 45 -17.43 -36.97 31.25
N ASN A 46 -17.43 -36.59 29.97
CA ASN A 46 -16.22 -36.54 29.16
C ASN A 46 -15.48 -35.20 29.36
N PRO A 47 -14.27 -35.19 29.98
CA PRO A 47 -13.54 -33.95 30.24
C PRO A 47 -13.15 -33.19 28.95
N ARG A 48 -13.05 -33.89 27.81
CA ARG A 48 -12.81 -33.25 26.50
C ARG A 48 -14.04 -32.50 26.01
N PHE A 49 -15.23 -32.96 26.33
CA PHE A 49 -16.47 -32.27 25.99
C PHE A 49 -16.68 -31.02 26.84
N GLU A 50 -16.36 -31.08 28.13
CA GLU A 50 -16.38 -29.90 29.00
C GLU A 50 -15.42 -28.80 28.49
N ARG A 51 -14.23 -29.19 27.99
CA ARG A 51 -13.31 -28.27 27.30
C ARG A 51 -13.90 -27.74 25.99
N ALA A 52 -14.55 -28.58 25.20
CA ALA A 52 -15.20 -28.16 23.95
C ALA A 52 -16.31 -27.13 24.19
N LYS A 53 -17.08 -27.30 25.26
CA LYS A 53 -18.17 -26.37 25.66
C LYS A 53 -17.67 -24.98 26.00
N LYS A 54 -16.45 -24.86 26.57
CA LYS A 54 -15.78 -23.59 26.90
C LYS A 54 -15.26 -22.82 25.69
N ILE A 55 -15.21 -23.42 24.50
CA ILE A 55 -14.81 -22.71 23.27
C ILE A 55 -15.81 -21.59 22.98
N THR A 56 -15.34 -20.38 22.73
CA THR A 56 -16.19 -19.22 22.43
C THR A 56 -16.68 -19.22 20.98
N ASP A 57 -15.82 -19.54 20.01
CA ASP A 57 -16.21 -19.66 18.60
C ASP A 57 -17.13 -20.86 18.38
N SER A 58 -18.38 -20.58 18.03
CA SER A 58 -19.42 -21.57 17.72
C SER A 58 -19.04 -22.55 16.60
N LYS A 59 -18.24 -22.12 15.60
CA LYS A 59 -17.80 -23.01 14.52
C LYS A 59 -16.75 -24.01 14.99
N ALA A 60 -15.77 -23.54 15.75
CA ALA A 60 -14.76 -24.39 16.39
C ALA A 60 -15.40 -25.33 17.42
N LYS A 61 -16.36 -24.83 18.21
CA LYS A 61 -17.14 -25.62 19.17
C LYS A 61 -17.84 -26.80 18.50
N LEU A 62 -18.63 -26.57 17.44
CA LEU A 62 -19.29 -27.67 16.75
C LEU A 62 -18.29 -28.69 16.19
N ARG A 63 -17.14 -28.24 15.66
CA ARG A 63 -16.12 -29.15 15.15
C ARG A 63 -15.55 -30.04 16.26
N ALA A 64 -15.22 -29.46 17.41
CA ALA A 64 -14.71 -30.19 18.57
C ALA A 64 -15.74 -31.19 19.11
N VAL A 65 -17.01 -30.79 19.24
CA VAL A 65 -18.09 -31.69 19.67
C VAL A 65 -18.31 -32.82 18.66
N TRP A 66 -18.33 -32.50 17.36
CA TRP A 66 -18.46 -33.50 16.30
C TRP A 66 -17.30 -34.51 16.27
N ASP A 67 -16.07 -34.05 16.46
CA ASP A 67 -14.89 -34.92 16.48
C ASP A 67 -14.93 -35.93 17.64
N LEU A 68 -15.53 -35.56 18.77
CA LEU A 68 -15.79 -36.46 19.90
C LEU A 68 -16.97 -37.39 19.62
N ALA A 69 -18.09 -36.84 19.15
CA ALA A 69 -19.34 -37.57 19.01
C ALA A 69 -19.34 -38.58 17.87
N LYS A 70 -18.61 -38.32 16.77
CA LYS A 70 -18.52 -39.24 15.63
C LYS A 70 -17.86 -40.58 15.98
N ALA A 71 -17.04 -40.62 17.02
CA ALA A 71 -16.36 -41.84 17.48
C ALA A 71 -17.28 -42.72 18.34
N LYS A 72 -18.29 -42.13 19.01
CA LYS A 72 -19.27 -42.88 19.80
C LYS A 72 -20.30 -43.55 18.87
N MET A 73 -20.20 -44.87 18.77
CA MET A 73 -21.06 -45.71 17.93
C MET A 73 -22.18 -46.42 18.71
N THR A 74 -22.32 -46.12 20.00
CA THR A 74 -23.37 -46.61 20.89
C THR A 74 -23.88 -45.44 21.72
N CYS A 75 -25.19 -45.39 21.97
CA CYS A 75 -25.79 -44.39 22.86
C CYS A 75 -25.82 -44.97 24.28
N GLU A 76 -24.98 -44.46 25.18
CA GLU A 76 -24.86 -44.94 26.56
C GLU A 76 -26.22 -44.82 27.29
N GLY A 77 -26.78 -45.94 27.73
CA GLY A 77 -28.10 -46.02 28.40
C GLY A 77 -28.06 -45.59 29.86
N SER A 78 -29.23 -45.47 30.49
CA SER A 78 -29.38 -45.62 31.95
C SER A 78 -29.50 -47.11 32.28
N ASP A 79 -28.79 -47.59 33.30
CA ASP A 79 -28.79 -48.99 33.76
C ASP A 79 -30.10 -49.39 34.48
N GLU A 80 -31.26 -49.07 33.91
CA GLU A 80 -32.58 -49.41 34.48
C GLU A 80 -33.26 -50.61 33.78
N ALA A 81 -32.58 -51.31 32.86
CA ALA A 81 -33.20 -52.33 32.02
C ALA A 81 -32.82 -53.79 32.34
N GLU A 82 -32.16 -54.08 33.46
CA GLU A 82 -32.01 -55.46 33.96
C GLU A 82 -32.52 -55.55 35.40
N GLY A 83 -33.65 -56.25 35.59
CA GLY A 83 -34.26 -56.46 36.89
C GLY A 83 -33.37 -57.30 37.80
N GLY A 84 -32.99 -56.73 38.94
CA GLY A 84 -32.28 -57.41 40.02
C GLY A 84 -31.93 -56.42 41.13
N LEU A 85 -32.26 -56.78 42.37
CA LEU A 85 -32.11 -56.00 43.60
C LEU A 85 -30.68 -55.46 43.86
N GLU A 86 -30.65 -54.42 44.71
CA GLU A 86 -29.51 -53.75 45.37
C GLU A 86 -28.93 -52.49 44.70
N GLU A 87 -29.49 -51.34 45.10
CA GLU A 87 -28.85 -50.03 44.99
C GLU A 87 -27.51 -50.03 45.76
N LYS A 88 -26.38 -50.09 45.04
CA LYS A 88 -25.10 -49.57 45.53
C LYS A 88 -24.84 -48.22 44.89
N GLU A 89 -25.15 -47.17 45.64
CA GLU A 89 -24.74 -45.79 45.32
C GLU A 89 -23.20 -45.67 45.39
N GLU A 90 -22.52 -45.86 44.26
CA GLU A 90 -21.10 -45.53 44.16
C GLU A 90 -20.91 -44.01 44.03
N PHE A 91 -20.43 -43.39 45.11
CA PHE A 91 -19.91 -42.02 45.11
C PHE A 91 -18.45 -41.99 44.68
N ASP A 92 -18.12 -41.25 43.62
CA ASP A 92 -16.75 -40.86 43.30
C ASP A 92 -16.63 -39.33 43.48
N ASN A 93 -15.72 -38.88 44.37
CA ASN A 93 -15.46 -37.48 44.69
C ASN A 93 -16.71 -36.59 44.99
N GLY A 94 -17.70 -37.13 45.71
CA GLY A 94 -18.84 -36.34 46.22
C GLY A 94 -19.83 -35.84 45.17
N LYS A 95 -19.76 -36.29 43.91
CA LYS A 95 -20.76 -36.04 42.87
C LYS A 95 -21.39 -37.35 42.42
N ARG A 96 -22.74 -37.41 42.37
CA ARG A 96 -23.49 -38.53 41.77
C ARG A 96 -22.98 -38.78 40.34
N LYS A 97 -22.64 -40.03 39.98
CA LYS A 97 -22.45 -40.45 38.57
C LYS A 97 -23.76 -40.20 37.83
N SER A 98 -23.87 -39.11 37.06
CA SER A 98 -25.04 -38.92 36.20
C SER A 98 -24.93 -39.87 35.02
N THR A 99 -25.78 -40.87 34.94
CA THR A 99 -25.90 -41.73 33.75
C THR A 99 -26.24 -40.87 32.54
N HIS A 100 -25.61 -41.13 31.38
CA HIS A 100 -25.80 -40.40 30.13
C HIS A 100 -27.28 -40.32 29.72
N GLY A 101 -28.13 -41.26 30.15
CA GLY A 101 -29.58 -41.26 29.96
C GLY A 101 -29.97 -41.34 28.49
N GLY A 102 -29.19 -42.10 27.71
CA GLY A 102 -29.44 -42.45 26.33
C GLY A 102 -30.28 -43.72 26.18
N CYS A 103 -30.49 -44.17 24.96
CA CYS A 103 -31.42 -45.27 24.65
C CYS A 103 -30.74 -46.64 24.39
N GLY A 104 -29.43 -46.79 24.61
CA GLY A 104 -28.71 -48.07 24.43
C GLY A 104 -28.43 -48.49 22.97
N TYR A 105 -29.18 -47.96 22.00
CA TYR A 105 -29.06 -48.38 20.58
C TYR A 105 -27.72 -48.04 19.92
N LYS A 106 -27.26 -48.96 19.06
CA LYS A 106 -26.11 -48.76 18.16
C LYS A 106 -26.39 -47.66 17.14
N GLN A 107 -25.36 -46.90 16.82
CA GLN A 107 -25.44 -45.76 15.91
C GLN A 107 -24.95 -46.16 14.51
N PRO A 108 -25.62 -45.71 13.44
CA PRO A 108 -25.18 -45.99 12.08
C PRO A 108 -24.00 -45.09 11.69
N LEU A 109 -23.14 -45.60 10.82
CA LEU A 109 -22.20 -44.79 10.07
C LEU A 109 -22.93 -44.08 8.92
N ILE A 110 -22.92 -42.75 8.92
CA ILE A 110 -23.61 -41.96 7.90
C ILE A 110 -22.65 -41.66 6.74
N ARG A 111 -23.03 -42.05 5.53
CA ARG A 111 -22.30 -41.76 4.29
C ARG A 111 -23.10 -40.86 3.36
N LYS A 112 -22.42 -39.90 2.73
CA LYS A 112 -23.00 -39.03 1.70
C LYS A 112 -22.67 -39.61 0.33
N ASP A 113 -23.66 -39.67 -0.53
CA ASP A 113 -23.53 -40.14 -1.91
C ASP A 113 -24.39 -39.26 -2.82
N GLY A 114 -23.74 -38.38 -3.59
CA GLY A 114 -24.39 -37.31 -4.32
C GLY A 114 -25.26 -36.41 -3.43
N LEU A 115 -26.57 -36.39 -3.71
CA LEU A 115 -27.59 -35.65 -2.98
C LEU A 115 -28.26 -36.45 -1.85
N LYS A 116 -27.85 -37.71 -1.64
CA LYS A 116 -28.47 -38.63 -0.66
C LYS A 116 -27.55 -38.87 0.55
N LEU A 117 -28.17 -39.23 1.67
CA LEU A 117 -27.49 -39.76 2.86
C LEU A 117 -27.90 -41.21 3.07
N TYR A 118 -26.94 -42.05 3.48
CA TYR A 118 -27.16 -43.45 3.80
C TYR A 118 -26.66 -43.75 5.21
N ALA A 119 -27.45 -44.50 5.98
CA ALA A 119 -27.08 -45.06 7.27
C ALA A 119 -26.61 -46.51 7.09
N GLN A 120 -25.43 -46.84 7.61
CA GLN A 120 -24.87 -48.19 7.59
C GLN A 120 -24.61 -48.66 9.02
N PHE A 121 -25.31 -49.68 9.48
CA PHE A 121 -25.07 -50.32 10.77
C PHE A 121 -23.95 -51.37 10.62
N ARG A 122 -23.03 -51.46 11.60
CA ARG A 122 -21.97 -52.48 11.61
C ARG A 122 -22.46 -53.72 12.37
N ALA A 123 -22.25 -54.89 11.80
CA ALA A 123 -22.54 -56.17 12.44
C ALA A 123 -21.64 -56.43 13.66
N SER A 124 -22.19 -57.07 14.69
CA SER A 124 -21.40 -57.72 15.74
C SER A 124 -21.07 -59.15 15.29
N PRO A 125 -19.90 -59.70 15.64
CA PRO A 125 -19.62 -61.11 15.35
C PRO A 125 -20.61 -61.98 16.14
N GLY A 126 -21.52 -62.67 15.45
CA GLY A 126 -22.48 -63.62 16.05
C GLY A 126 -23.97 -63.22 16.03
N ASP A 127 -24.36 -62.14 15.36
CA ASP A 127 -25.76 -61.68 15.28
C ASP A 127 -26.38 -62.04 13.90
N ASP A 128 -27.18 -63.10 13.84
CA ASP A 128 -27.89 -63.58 12.62
C ASP A 128 -29.22 -62.82 12.37
N SER A 129 -29.44 -61.72 13.08
CA SER A 129 -30.59 -60.84 12.87
C SER A 129 -30.34 -59.97 11.62
N GLY A 130 -31.04 -60.28 10.52
CA GLY A 130 -30.89 -59.68 9.17
C GLY A 130 -31.13 -58.17 9.00
N ASN A 131 -30.70 -57.33 9.95
CA ASN A 131 -30.60 -55.87 9.83
C ASN A 131 -29.29 -55.42 9.17
N GLU A 132 -28.71 -56.26 8.31
CA GLU A 132 -27.62 -55.91 7.43
C GLU A 132 -28.17 -55.06 6.27
N GLY A 133 -28.03 -53.74 6.37
CA GLY A 133 -28.57 -52.89 5.31
C GLY A 133 -27.99 -51.48 5.28
N ARG A 134 -27.50 -51.08 4.11
CA ARG A 134 -27.30 -49.68 3.75
C ARG A 134 -28.70 -49.05 3.56
N GLN A 135 -29.22 -48.37 4.58
CA GLN A 135 -30.53 -47.72 4.52
C GLN A 135 -30.40 -46.29 3.98
N GLN A 136 -31.18 -45.90 2.98
CA GLN A 136 -31.27 -44.50 2.54
C GLN A 136 -32.03 -43.66 3.58
N LEU A 137 -31.47 -42.52 3.98
CA LEU A 137 -32.10 -41.55 4.88
C LEU A 137 -32.92 -40.55 4.07
N THR A 138 -34.24 -40.66 4.16
CA THR A 138 -35.17 -39.66 3.61
C THR A 138 -35.09 -38.37 4.41
N ALA A 139 -35.28 -37.22 3.74
CA ALA A 139 -35.23 -35.92 4.41
C ALA A 139 -36.32 -35.78 5.49
N ALA A 140 -37.48 -36.42 5.31
CA ALA A 140 -38.54 -36.47 6.32
C ALA A 140 -38.09 -37.16 7.63
N LYS A 141 -37.38 -38.29 7.54
CA LYS A 141 -36.84 -39.00 8.71
C LYS A 141 -35.81 -38.15 9.43
N VAL A 142 -34.92 -37.51 8.70
CA VAL A 142 -33.91 -36.61 9.28
C VAL A 142 -34.58 -35.41 9.95
N LEU A 143 -35.60 -34.82 9.34
CA LEU A 143 -36.34 -33.70 9.93
C LEU A 143 -36.94 -34.03 11.30
N GLN A 144 -37.48 -35.25 11.47
CA GLN A 144 -38.00 -35.71 12.75
C GLN A 144 -36.90 -35.82 13.81
N ILE A 145 -35.75 -36.39 13.45
CA ILE A 145 -34.59 -36.49 14.37
C ILE A 145 -34.14 -35.08 14.78
N LEU A 146 -33.99 -34.15 13.83
CA LEU A 146 -33.52 -32.80 14.11
C LEU A 146 -34.49 -32.00 15.00
N LYS A 147 -35.80 -32.19 14.84
CA LYS A 147 -36.82 -31.55 15.68
C LYS A 147 -36.81 -32.04 17.14
N ASN A 148 -36.40 -33.29 17.35
CA ASN A 148 -36.37 -33.92 18.68
C ASN A 148 -35.11 -33.55 19.49
N ILE A 149 -34.16 -32.79 18.91
CA ILE A 149 -32.97 -32.31 19.62
C ILE A 149 -33.39 -31.26 20.65
N SER A 150 -32.90 -31.40 21.89
CA SER A 150 -33.19 -30.44 22.96
C SER A 150 -32.47 -29.10 22.75
N ASP A 151 -33.05 -28.00 23.24
CA ASP A 151 -32.43 -26.67 23.13
C ASP A 151 -31.10 -26.58 23.89
N LYS A 152 -30.93 -27.38 24.96
CA LYS A 152 -29.64 -27.53 25.66
C LYS A 152 -28.58 -28.13 24.73
N ASP A 153 -28.92 -29.21 24.03
CA ASP A 153 -28.00 -29.88 23.10
C ASP A 153 -27.65 -29.00 21.90
N ILE A 154 -28.61 -28.20 21.40
CA ILE A 154 -28.38 -27.19 20.35
C ILE A 154 -27.31 -26.19 20.79
N ARG A 155 -27.42 -25.64 22.00
CA ARG A 155 -26.44 -24.71 22.57
C ARG A 155 -25.08 -25.36 22.82
N ASP A 156 -25.07 -26.57 23.35
CA ASP A 156 -23.84 -27.31 23.65
C ASP A 156 -23.08 -27.71 22.37
N MET A 157 -23.78 -27.95 21.27
CA MET A 157 -23.18 -28.12 19.93
C MET A 157 -22.66 -26.82 19.32
N GLY A 158 -23.01 -25.64 19.85
CA GLY A 158 -22.66 -24.35 19.27
C GLY A 158 -23.59 -23.90 18.13
N LEU A 159 -24.86 -24.28 18.19
CA LEU A 159 -25.93 -23.78 17.33
C LEU A 159 -26.82 -22.79 18.10
N SER A 160 -27.65 -22.02 17.39
CA SER A 160 -28.54 -21.02 17.97
C SER A 160 -29.98 -21.52 17.94
N GLU A 161 -30.66 -21.47 19.09
CA GLU A 161 -32.08 -21.83 19.23
C GLU A 161 -33.02 -20.82 18.57
N GLU A 162 -32.62 -19.54 18.51
CA GLU A 162 -33.44 -18.46 17.97
C GLU A 162 -33.26 -18.26 16.46
N PHE A 163 -32.02 -18.32 15.96
CA PHE A 163 -31.71 -17.90 14.58
C PHE A 163 -31.31 -19.05 13.66
N ALA A 164 -30.91 -20.21 14.18
CA ALA A 164 -30.31 -21.27 13.37
C ALA A 164 -30.60 -22.68 13.92
N ARG A 165 -31.89 -23.00 14.11
CA ARG A 165 -32.31 -24.34 14.54
C ARG A 165 -31.93 -25.42 13.51
N PRO A 166 -31.46 -26.61 13.94
CA PRO A 166 -31.01 -27.67 13.03
C PRO A 166 -32.03 -28.08 11.96
N GLU A 167 -33.30 -28.16 12.32
CA GLU A 167 -34.39 -28.58 11.45
C GLU A 167 -34.65 -27.61 10.29
N TRP A 168 -34.30 -26.32 10.43
CA TRP A 168 -34.45 -25.32 9.35
C TRP A 168 -33.46 -25.53 8.21
N MET A 169 -32.46 -26.40 8.39
CA MET A 169 -31.55 -26.81 7.31
C MET A 169 -32.22 -27.72 6.28
N ILE A 170 -33.43 -28.22 6.56
CA ILE A 170 -34.26 -28.99 5.63
C ILE A 170 -35.37 -28.08 5.11
N THR A 171 -35.47 -27.97 3.78
CA THR A 171 -36.46 -27.11 3.13
C THR A 171 -37.80 -27.83 3.09
N THR A 172 -38.79 -27.29 3.78
CA THR A 172 -40.20 -27.67 3.67
C THR A 172 -41.01 -26.66 2.87
N VAL A 173 -40.68 -25.37 3.05
CA VAL A 173 -41.26 -24.24 2.31
C VAL A 173 -40.12 -23.53 1.60
N LEU A 174 -40.21 -23.43 0.28
CA LEU A 174 -39.21 -22.75 -0.55
C LEU A 174 -39.65 -21.29 -0.79
N PRO A 175 -38.87 -20.29 -0.36
CA PRO A 175 -39.18 -18.89 -0.65
C PRO A 175 -38.97 -18.59 -2.14
N VAL A 176 -39.93 -17.92 -2.76
CA VAL A 176 -39.88 -17.51 -4.16
C VAL A 176 -39.46 -16.05 -4.24
N PRO A 177 -38.30 -15.73 -4.85
CA PRO A 177 -37.86 -14.35 -4.96
C PRO A 177 -38.78 -13.54 -5.91
N PRO A 178 -38.95 -12.24 -5.65
CA PRO A 178 -39.80 -11.39 -6.47
C PRO A 178 -39.18 -11.10 -7.85
N PRO A 179 -39.96 -10.59 -8.83
CA PRO A 179 -39.48 -10.24 -10.17
C PRO A 179 -38.26 -9.30 -10.20
N GLN A 180 -38.08 -8.45 -9.19
CA GLN A 180 -36.90 -7.58 -9.04
C GLN A 180 -35.58 -8.36 -8.97
N VAL A 181 -35.60 -9.60 -8.46
CA VAL A 181 -34.43 -10.50 -8.39
C VAL A 181 -34.28 -11.34 -9.67
N ARG A 182 -35.39 -11.61 -10.36
CA ARG A 182 -35.51 -12.46 -11.55
C ARG A 182 -36.26 -11.71 -12.67
N PRO A 183 -35.64 -10.69 -13.27
CA PRO A 183 -36.33 -9.78 -14.18
C PRO A 183 -36.74 -10.47 -15.49
N SER A 184 -37.94 -10.19 -15.96
CA SER A 184 -38.40 -10.59 -17.30
C SER A 184 -37.99 -9.55 -18.34
N ILE A 185 -37.45 -9.98 -19.47
CA ILE A 185 -37.13 -9.12 -20.61
C ILE A 185 -38.26 -9.26 -21.63
N GLN A 186 -38.89 -8.15 -22.00
CA GLN A 186 -39.82 -8.12 -23.13
C GLN A 186 -39.02 -7.73 -24.39
N MET A 187 -39.09 -8.56 -25.43
CA MET A 187 -38.68 -8.17 -26.78
C MET A 187 -39.92 -7.69 -27.54
N ASP A 188 -39.75 -6.66 -28.37
CA ASP A 188 -40.83 -5.89 -29.00
C ASP A 188 -42.05 -6.74 -29.45
N GLY A 189 -43.16 -6.56 -28.73
CA GLY A 189 -44.52 -6.89 -29.19
C GLY A 189 -45.15 -8.21 -28.76
N THR A 190 -44.42 -9.33 -28.59
CA THR A 190 -45.08 -10.62 -28.25
C THR A 190 -44.24 -11.64 -27.46
N SER A 191 -42.91 -11.63 -27.56
CA SER A 191 -42.08 -12.66 -26.91
C SER A 191 -41.53 -12.17 -25.57
N ARG A 192 -41.78 -12.96 -24.51
CA ARG A 192 -41.22 -12.75 -23.17
C ARG A 192 -40.03 -13.68 -22.96
N GLY A 193 -38.87 -13.11 -22.69
CA GLY A 193 -37.71 -13.81 -22.18
C GLY A 193 -37.72 -13.79 -20.65
N GLU A 194 -38.06 -14.90 -20.03
CA GLU A 194 -38.02 -15.03 -18.57
C GLU A 194 -36.60 -15.33 -18.08
N ASP A 195 -36.30 -14.95 -16.84
CA ASP A 195 -35.01 -15.21 -16.21
C ASP A 195 -34.77 -16.72 -15.97
N ASP A 196 -33.50 -17.13 -15.96
CA ASP A 196 -33.08 -18.52 -15.70
C ASP A 196 -33.66 -19.08 -14.38
N LEU A 197 -33.78 -18.25 -13.33
CA LEU A 197 -34.38 -18.64 -12.06
C LEU A 197 -35.88 -18.90 -12.19
N THR A 198 -36.59 -18.14 -13.01
CA THR A 198 -38.03 -18.33 -13.28
C THR A 198 -38.25 -19.66 -13.98
N HIS A 199 -37.44 -19.99 -15.00
CA HIS A 199 -37.50 -21.29 -15.66
C HIS A 199 -37.29 -22.44 -14.67
N LYS A 200 -36.29 -22.31 -13.81
CA LYS A 200 -35.98 -23.35 -12.82
C LYS A 200 -37.07 -23.50 -11.75
N LEU A 201 -37.67 -22.41 -11.29
CA LEU A 201 -38.81 -22.42 -10.37
C LEU A 201 -40.04 -23.09 -10.98
N SER A 202 -40.28 -22.89 -12.28
CA SER A 202 -41.33 -23.62 -13.02
C SER A 202 -41.06 -25.13 -13.00
N ASP A 203 -39.82 -25.57 -13.21
CA ASP A 203 -39.47 -27.00 -13.16
C ASP A 203 -39.64 -27.58 -11.74
N VAL A 204 -39.28 -26.81 -10.70
CA VAL A 204 -39.53 -27.18 -9.29
C VAL A 204 -41.03 -27.35 -9.05
N LEU A 205 -41.86 -26.42 -9.52
CA LEU A 205 -43.31 -26.48 -9.33
C LEU A 205 -43.93 -27.71 -10.02
N LYS A 206 -43.49 -28.02 -11.25
CA LYS A 206 -43.92 -29.21 -11.99
C LYS A 206 -43.53 -30.50 -11.28
N ALA A 207 -42.26 -30.62 -10.85
CA ALA A 207 -41.82 -31.79 -10.10
C ALA A 207 -42.58 -31.95 -8.78
N ASN A 208 -42.83 -30.85 -8.06
CA ASN A 208 -43.59 -30.84 -6.82
C ASN A 208 -45.05 -31.28 -7.01
N GLY A 209 -45.70 -30.79 -8.08
CA GLY A 209 -47.06 -31.20 -8.45
C GLY A 209 -47.15 -32.69 -8.77
N ASN A 210 -46.15 -33.25 -9.48
CA ASN A 210 -46.09 -34.67 -9.79
C ASN A 210 -45.94 -35.54 -8.53
N VAL A 211 -45.07 -35.15 -7.59
CA VAL A 211 -44.94 -35.86 -6.30
C VAL A 211 -46.27 -35.86 -5.55
N LYS A 212 -46.93 -34.70 -5.43
CA LYS A 212 -48.22 -34.56 -4.76
C LYS A 212 -49.31 -35.43 -5.40
N ARG A 213 -49.33 -35.49 -6.74
CA ARG A 213 -50.28 -36.31 -7.50
C ARG A 213 -50.06 -37.80 -7.27
N CYS A 214 -48.82 -38.27 -7.38
CA CYS A 214 -48.46 -39.66 -7.13
C CYS A 214 -48.80 -40.10 -5.70
N GLU A 215 -48.63 -39.23 -4.70
CA GLU A 215 -49.06 -39.54 -3.33
C GLU A 215 -50.57 -39.62 -3.19
N SER A 216 -51.32 -38.69 -3.80
CA SER A 216 -52.80 -38.70 -3.73
C SER A 216 -53.43 -39.87 -4.48
N GLU A 217 -52.82 -40.33 -5.56
CA GLU A 217 -53.30 -41.44 -6.40
C GLU A 217 -52.87 -42.81 -5.86
N GLY A 218 -52.10 -42.87 -4.77
CA GLY A 218 -51.62 -44.13 -4.18
C GLY A 218 -50.60 -44.86 -5.05
N ALA A 219 -49.74 -44.13 -5.76
CA ALA A 219 -48.74 -44.71 -6.65
C ALA A 219 -47.70 -45.58 -5.89
N PRO A 220 -47.06 -46.55 -6.57
CA PRO A 220 -46.02 -47.38 -5.96
C PRO A 220 -44.88 -46.55 -5.35
N VAL A 221 -44.40 -46.97 -4.17
CA VAL A 221 -43.37 -46.25 -3.37
C VAL A 221 -42.10 -45.94 -4.18
N HIS A 222 -41.68 -46.85 -5.06
CA HIS A 222 -40.50 -46.64 -5.91
C HIS A 222 -40.68 -45.44 -6.87
N VAL A 223 -41.87 -45.28 -7.46
CA VAL A 223 -42.16 -44.17 -8.39
C VAL A 223 -42.20 -42.84 -7.64
N VAL A 224 -42.78 -42.81 -6.45
CA VAL A 224 -42.77 -41.61 -5.58
C VAL A 224 -41.33 -41.20 -5.25
N GLN A 225 -40.45 -42.16 -4.95
CA GLN A 225 -39.05 -41.89 -4.65
C GLN A 225 -38.26 -41.36 -5.86
N GLU A 226 -38.60 -41.73 -7.09
CA GLU A 226 -37.97 -41.17 -8.29
C GLU A 226 -38.35 -39.70 -8.50
N PHE A 227 -39.65 -39.36 -8.36
CA PHE A 227 -40.10 -37.98 -8.44
C PHE A 227 -39.59 -37.12 -7.27
N GLU A 228 -39.46 -37.69 -6.07
CA GLU A 228 -38.82 -37.03 -4.92
C GLU A 228 -37.35 -36.70 -5.22
N GLN A 229 -36.62 -37.63 -5.85
CA GLN A 229 -35.22 -37.40 -6.27
C GLN A 229 -35.10 -36.31 -7.32
N LEU A 230 -36.05 -36.27 -8.28
CA LEU A 230 -36.08 -35.21 -9.29
C LEU A 230 -36.36 -33.83 -8.66
N LEU A 231 -37.28 -33.76 -7.70
CA LEU A 231 -37.56 -32.54 -6.93
C LEU A 231 -36.30 -32.08 -6.16
N GLN A 232 -35.63 -33.02 -5.48
CA GLN A 232 -34.36 -32.77 -4.78
C GLN A 232 -33.27 -32.25 -5.72
N PHE A 233 -33.16 -32.80 -6.93
CA PHE A 233 -32.22 -32.35 -7.95
C PHE A 233 -32.53 -30.93 -8.44
N HIS A 234 -33.80 -30.60 -8.70
CA HIS A 234 -34.19 -29.28 -9.15
C HIS A 234 -33.97 -28.19 -8.08
N ILE A 235 -34.28 -28.47 -6.82
CA ILE A 235 -34.02 -27.54 -5.72
C ILE A 235 -32.51 -27.39 -5.47
N ALA A 236 -31.75 -28.48 -5.56
CA ALA A 236 -30.28 -28.41 -5.43
C ALA A 236 -29.66 -27.54 -6.53
N THR A 237 -30.01 -27.80 -7.80
CA THR A 237 -29.48 -27.06 -8.97
C THR A 237 -29.99 -25.62 -9.06
N TYR A 238 -31.14 -25.31 -8.47
CA TYR A 238 -31.64 -23.93 -8.30
C TYR A 238 -30.71 -23.09 -7.41
N MET A 239 -30.24 -23.67 -6.30
CA MET A 239 -29.32 -23.00 -5.38
C MET A 239 -27.88 -23.02 -5.90
N ASP A 240 -27.42 -24.19 -6.37
CA ASP A 240 -26.05 -24.45 -6.81
C ASP A 240 -26.05 -25.42 -7.99
N ASN A 241 -25.68 -24.96 -9.19
CA ASN A 241 -25.67 -25.81 -10.39
C ASN A 241 -24.34 -26.53 -10.61
N ASP A 242 -23.27 -26.08 -9.93
CA ASP A 242 -21.91 -26.63 -10.08
C ASP A 242 -21.61 -27.67 -8.98
N ILE A 243 -22.50 -28.65 -8.84
CA ILE A 243 -22.37 -29.72 -7.84
C ILE A 243 -21.49 -30.84 -8.41
N ALA A 244 -20.39 -31.16 -7.70
CA ALA A 244 -19.49 -32.23 -8.10
C ALA A 244 -20.19 -33.60 -8.17
N GLY A 245 -20.00 -34.31 -9.29
CA GLY A 245 -20.57 -35.65 -9.50
C GLY A 245 -22.07 -35.67 -9.79
N GLN A 246 -22.69 -34.53 -10.12
CA GLN A 246 -24.08 -34.44 -10.57
C GLN A 246 -24.14 -33.77 -11.96
N PRO A 247 -25.09 -34.15 -12.82
CA PRO A 247 -25.26 -33.49 -14.12
C PRO A 247 -25.74 -32.04 -13.91
N GLN A 248 -25.20 -31.12 -14.71
CA GLN A 248 -25.63 -29.71 -14.67
C GLN A 248 -27.03 -29.55 -15.28
N ALA A 249 -27.84 -28.69 -14.70
CA ALA A 249 -29.10 -28.27 -15.30
C ALA A 249 -28.82 -27.30 -16.45
N LEU A 250 -29.19 -27.71 -17.66
CA LEU A 250 -28.99 -26.95 -18.89
C LEU A 250 -30.29 -26.28 -19.33
N GLN A 251 -30.17 -25.13 -19.97
CA GLN A 251 -31.24 -24.50 -20.74
C GLN A 251 -31.44 -25.26 -22.06
N LYS A 252 -32.55 -25.01 -22.77
CA LYS A 252 -32.83 -25.60 -24.09
C LYS A 252 -31.71 -25.40 -25.12
N SER A 253 -30.88 -24.38 -24.95
CA SER A 253 -29.72 -24.07 -25.80
C SER A 253 -28.45 -24.85 -25.44
N GLY A 254 -28.47 -25.70 -24.41
CA GLY A 254 -27.28 -26.41 -23.90
C GLY A 254 -26.40 -25.59 -22.96
N ARG A 255 -26.73 -24.32 -22.71
CA ARG A 255 -26.03 -23.46 -21.73
C ARG A 255 -26.44 -23.83 -20.30
N PRO A 256 -25.51 -23.95 -19.33
CA PRO A 256 -25.87 -24.12 -17.92
C PRO A 256 -26.70 -22.95 -17.38
N LEU A 257 -27.75 -23.27 -16.61
CA LEU A 257 -28.57 -22.26 -15.93
C LEU A 257 -27.77 -21.55 -14.84
N LYS A 258 -27.91 -20.23 -14.73
CA LYS A 258 -27.29 -19.44 -13.66
C LYS A 258 -28.06 -19.58 -12.34
N SER A 259 -27.52 -20.39 -11.42
CA SER A 259 -28.04 -20.54 -10.05
C SER A 259 -27.82 -19.30 -9.18
N ILE A 260 -28.46 -19.27 -8.01
CA ILE A 260 -28.29 -18.17 -7.04
C ILE A 260 -26.82 -18.04 -6.60
N ARG A 261 -26.16 -19.16 -6.27
CA ARG A 261 -24.75 -19.14 -5.85
C ARG A 261 -23.83 -18.60 -6.94
N ALA A 262 -24.05 -18.98 -8.20
CA ALA A 262 -23.27 -18.51 -9.34
C ALA A 262 -23.39 -16.99 -9.55
N ARG A 263 -24.55 -16.39 -9.22
CA ARG A 263 -24.74 -14.93 -9.27
C ARG A 263 -23.97 -14.19 -8.17
N LEU A 264 -23.71 -14.83 -7.03
CA LEU A 264 -23.01 -14.21 -5.90
C LEU A 264 -21.48 -14.37 -5.99
N LYS A 265 -21.00 -15.53 -6.45
CA LYS A 265 -19.57 -15.88 -6.52
C LYS A 265 -18.91 -15.28 -7.76
N GLY A 266 -17.59 -15.08 -7.68
CA GLY A 266 -16.74 -14.77 -8.83
C GLY A 266 -16.33 -13.30 -8.91
N LYS A 267 -15.57 -12.94 -9.97
CA LYS A 267 -15.12 -11.55 -10.19
C LYS A 267 -16.28 -10.65 -10.63
N GLU A 268 -17.14 -11.17 -11.50
CA GLU A 268 -18.35 -10.50 -11.99
C GLU A 268 -19.61 -10.82 -11.14
N GLY A 269 -19.45 -11.61 -10.08
CA GLY A 269 -20.54 -11.89 -9.15
C GLY A 269 -20.93 -10.66 -8.35
N ARG A 270 -22.16 -10.62 -7.84
CA ARG A 270 -22.75 -9.43 -7.17
C ARG A 270 -21.88 -8.88 -6.03
N LEU A 271 -21.27 -9.75 -5.22
CA LEU A 271 -20.45 -9.31 -4.08
C LEU A 271 -19.25 -8.47 -4.53
N ARG A 272 -18.54 -8.90 -5.58
CA ARG A 272 -17.34 -8.20 -6.05
C ARG A 272 -17.65 -7.15 -7.12
N GLY A 273 -18.52 -7.47 -8.09
CA GLY A 273 -18.80 -6.65 -9.26
C GLY A 273 -19.94 -5.64 -9.11
N ASN A 274 -20.67 -5.64 -7.99
CA ASN A 274 -21.73 -4.65 -7.75
C ASN A 274 -21.62 -3.96 -6.39
N LEU A 275 -21.16 -4.66 -5.35
CA LEU A 275 -21.00 -4.08 -4.02
C LEU A 275 -19.60 -3.49 -3.81
N MET A 276 -18.54 -4.27 -4.06
CA MET A 276 -17.16 -3.78 -3.86
C MET A 276 -16.65 -2.87 -4.97
N GLY A 277 -17.03 -3.15 -6.23
CA GLY A 277 -16.69 -2.29 -7.37
C GLY A 277 -17.89 -2.18 -8.28
N LYS A 278 -18.36 -0.96 -8.54
CA LYS A 278 -19.50 -0.68 -9.41
C LYS A 278 -19.12 0.33 -10.48
N ARG A 279 -19.87 0.34 -11.58
CA ARG A 279 -19.84 1.48 -12.50
C ARG A 279 -20.45 2.69 -11.78
N VAL A 280 -19.83 3.85 -11.96
CA VAL A 280 -20.21 5.08 -11.27
C VAL A 280 -20.53 6.18 -12.27
N ASP A 281 -21.57 6.94 -11.98
CA ASP A 281 -21.92 8.15 -12.72
C ASP A 281 -20.96 9.30 -12.36
N PHE A 282 -21.10 10.44 -13.05
CA PHE A 282 -20.28 11.64 -12.84
C PHE A 282 -18.77 11.39 -12.93
N SER A 283 -18.39 10.52 -13.88
CA SER A 283 -17.01 10.19 -14.17
C SER A 283 -16.70 10.30 -15.67
N ALA A 284 -15.44 10.54 -16.00
CA ALA A 284 -14.94 10.60 -17.37
C ALA A 284 -13.56 9.95 -17.47
N ARG A 285 -13.19 9.53 -18.68
CA ARG A 285 -11.90 8.89 -18.98
C ARG A 285 -11.42 9.38 -20.35
N THR A 286 -10.15 9.75 -20.44
CA THR A 286 -9.47 10.05 -21.71
C THR A 286 -7.96 9.89 -21.53
N VAL A 287 -7.23 9.96 -22.64
CA VAL A 287 -5.76 9.91 -22.71
C VAL A 287 -5.15 11.10 -21.96
N ILE A 288 -4.02 10.87 -21.28
CA ILE A 288 -3.27 11.90 -20.57
C ILE A 288 -2.12 12.49 -21.40
N THR A 289 -1.79 13.74 -21.12
CA THR A 289 -0.66 14.48 -21.71
C THR A 289 0.02 15.34 -20.65
N GLY A 290 1.34 15.51 -20.74
CA GLY A 290 2.09 16.36 -19.81
C GLY A 290 1.94 17.84 -20.19
N ASP A 291 1.75 18.71 -19.20
CA ASP A 291 1.74 20.16 -19.37
C ASP A 291 2.56 20.84 -18.26
N PRO A 292 3.74 21.43 -18.59
CA PRO A 292 4.61 22.05 -17.59
C PRO A 292 4.08 23.40 -17.07
N ASN A 293 3.05 23.98 -17.69
CA ASN A 293 2.49 25.27 -17.30
C ASN A 293 1.35 25.15 -16.28
N LEU A 294 0.89 23.94 -16.00
CA LEU A 294 -0.10 23.68 -14.97
C LEU A 294 0.55 23.65 -13.59
N ALA A 295 -0.16 24.17 -12.58
CA ALA A 295 0.23 23.97 -11.20
C ALA A 295 0.18 22.48 -10.85
N LEU A 296 0.93 22.08 -9.82
CA LEU A 296 1.03 20.67 -9.40
C LEU A 296 -0.34 20.06 -9.08
N ASP A 297 -1.25 20.85 -8.50
CA ASP A 297 -2.58 20.43 -8.08
C ASP A 297 -3.66 20.66 -9.13
N GLN A 298 -3.30 21.05 -10.36
CA GLN A 298 -4.25 21.30 -11.44
C GLN A 298 -4.30 20.15 -12.44
N VAL A 299 -5.51 19.88 -12.93
CA VAL A 299 -5.77 18.97 -14.05
C VAL A 299 -6.49 19.71 -15.18
N GLY A 300 -5.90 19.63 -16.37
CA GLY A 300 -6.50 20.13 -17.59
C GLY A 300 -7.67 19.26 -18.02
N VAL A 301 -8.88 19.81 -18.03
CA VAL A 301 -10.10 19.11 -18.43
C VAL A 301 -10.60 19.63 -19.78
N PRO A 302 -10.81 18.75 -20.78
CA PRO A 302 -11.43 19.10 -22.06
C PRO A 302 -12.80 19.77 -21.90
N ARG A 303 -13.06 20.80 -22.71
CA ARG A 303 -14.39 21.46 -22.79
C ARG A 303 -15.54 20.48 -23.08
N SER A 304 -15.29 19.43 -23.85
CA SER A 304 -16.28 18.38 -24.15
C SER A 304 -16.72 17.62 -22.89
N ILE A 305 -15.76 17.30 -22.02
CA ILE A 305 -15.99 16.62 -20.73
C ILE A 305 -16.62 17.61 -19.75
N ALA A 306 -16.13 18.85 -19.70
CA ALA A 306 -16.62 19.87 -18.78
C ALA A 306 -18.09 20.25 -18.99
N ARG A 307 -18.56 20.26 -20.24
CA ARG A 307 -19.98 20.46 -20.59
C ARG A 307 -20.87 19.27 -20.23
N ASN A 308 -20.29 18.07 -20.13
CA ASN A 308 -21.09 16.87 -19.86
C ASN A 308 -21.23 16.61 -18.35
N LEU A 309 -20.13 16.74 -17.61
CA LEU A 309 -20.09 16.55 -16.17
C LEU A 309 -20.71 17.74 -15.44
N THR A 310 -21.49 17.47 -14.40
CA THR A 310 -22.20 18.49 -13.65
C THR A 310 -21.93 18.41 -12.16
N TYR A 311 -22.12 19.55 -11.49
CA TYR A 311 -22.11 19.69 -10.05
C TYR A 311 -23.43 20.32 -9.58
N PRO A 312 -24.17 19.67 -8.66
CA PRO A 312 -25.43 20.18 -8.14
C PRO A 312 -25.16 21.26 -7.09
N GLU A 313 -25.31 22.52 -7.48
CA GLU A 313 -25.12 23.65 -6.59
C GLU A 313 -26.47 24.16 -6.06
N ILE A 314 -26.56 24.34 -4.74
CA ILE A 314 -27.76 24.90 -4.10
C ILE A 314 -27.81 26.40 -4.35
N VAL A 315 -28.98 26.90 -4.75
CA VAL A 315 -29.24 28.34 -4.93
C VAL A 315 -29.31 28.99 -3.56
N THR A 316 -28.42 29.95 -3.35
CA THR A 316 -28.27 30.77 -2.15
C THR A 316 -28.27 32.25 -2.55
N PRO A 317 -28.41 33.18 -1.60
CA PRO A 317 -28.31 34.61 -1.88
C PRO A 317 -26.98 35.01 -2.55
N TYR A 318 -25.89 34.28 -2.29
CA TYR A 318 -24.56 34.59 -2.80
C TYR A 318 -24.35 34.22 -4.27
N ASN A 319 -25.04 33.19 -4.77
CA ASN A 319 -24.77 32.61 -6.08
C ASN A 319 -25.95 32.70 -7.05
N ILE A 320 -27.11 33.23 -6.63
CA ILE A 320 -28.34 33.27 -7.45
C ILE A 320 -28.10 33.95 -8.80
N ASP A 321 -27.44 35.11 -8.81
CA ASP A 321 -27.17 35.85 -10.05
C ASP A 321 -26.26 35.07 -10.99
N ARG A 322 -25.20 34.47 -10.44
CA ARG A 322 -24.25 33.64 -11.20
C ARG A 322 -24.95 32.40 -11.78
N LEU A 323 -25.76 31.71 -10.97
CA LEU A 323 -26.49 30.52 -11.41
C LEU A 323 -27.55 30.86 -12.45
N GLN A 324 -28.21 32.02 -12.34
CA GLN A 324 -29.18 32.50 -13.31
C GLN A 324 -28.54 32.71 -14.69
N VAL A 325 -27.30 33.24 -14.74
CA VAL A 325 -26.53 33.37 -15.98
C VAL A 325 -26.20 32.00 -16.57
N LEU A 326 -25.77 31.03 -15.76
CA LEU A 326 -25.47 29.67 -16.23
C LEU A 326 -26.70 28.95 -16.81
N VAL A 327 -27.86 29.13 -16.17
CA VAL A 327 -29.13 28.59 -16.67
C VAL A 327 -29.54 29.27 -17.98
N ARG A 328 -29.27 30.57 -18.13
CA ARG A 328 -29.51 31.32 -19.37
C ARG A 328 -28.63 30.84 -20.52
N ASN A 329 -27.34 30.59 -20.26
CA ASN A 329 -26.40 30.04 -21.25
C ASN A 329 -26.77 28.60 -21.66
N GLY A 330 -27.41 27.87 -20.75
CA GLY A 330 -27.91 26.52 -21.01
C GLY A 330 -26.80 25.47 -21.15
N PRO A 331 -27.10 24.32 -21.77
CA PRO A 331 -26.25 23.12 -21.73
C PRO A 331 -25.18 23.04 -22.84
N LEU A 332 -25.27 23.88 -23.89
CA LEU A 332 -24.36 23.81 -25.05
C LEU A 332 -23.13 24.72 -24.88
N GLU A 333 -23.29 25.83 -24.16
CA GLU A 333 -22.23 26.77 -23.88
C GLU A 333 -21.54 26.45 -22.54
N HIS A 334 -20.25 26.77 -22.45
CA HIS A 334 -19.47 26.68 -21.22
C HIS A 334 -18.90 28.07 -20.92
N PRO A 335 -19.14 28.65 -19.73
CA PRO A 335 -19.85 28.09 -18.58
C PRO A 335 -21.39 28.02 -18.76
N GLY A 336 -22.03 26.94 -18.31
CA GLY A 336 -23.48 26.70 -18.47
C GLY A 336 -24.06 25.70 -17.47
N ALA A 337 -25.29 25.26 -17.68
CA ALA A 337 -25.99 24.29 -16.82
C ALA A 337 -26.89 23.34 -17.63
N LYS A 338 -27.15 22.14 -17.07
CA LYS A 338 -27.97 21.12 -17.74
C LYS A 338 -29.36 20.96 -17.14
N TYR A 339 -29.47 21.03 -15.82
CA TYR A 339 -30.74 20.81 -15.13
C TYR A 339 -30.97 21.80 -14.00
N VAL A 340 -32.25 22.07 -13.73
CA VAL A 340 -32.71 22.77 -12.53
C VAL A 340 -33.65 21.85 -11.78
N ILE A 341 -33.36 21.59 -10.52
CA ILE A 341 -34.17 20.76 -9.63
C ILE A 341 -34.85 21.69 -8.63
N ARG A 342 -36.18 21.63 -8.59
CA ARG A 342 -37.02 22.37 -7.65
C ARG A 342 -37.11 21.65 -6.30
N ASP A 343 -37.65 22.33 -5.28
CA ASP A 343 -37.82 21.76 -3.94
C ASP A 343 -38.77 20.54 -3.91
N ASN A 344 -39.72 20.48 -4.85
CA ASN A 344 -40.61 19.32 -5.03
C ASN A 344 -39.91 18.10 -5.66
N GLY A 345 -38.61 18.19 -5.98
CA GLY A 345 -37.84 17.14 -6.64
C GLY A 345 -38.03 17.07 -8.16
N GLU A 346 -38.82 17.97 -8.76
CA GLU A 346 -39.01 18.04 -10.21
C GLU A 346 -37.71 18.49 -10.89
N ARG A 347 -37.17 17.63 -11.76
CA ARG A 347 -35.95 17.92 -12.53
C ARG A 347 -36.32 18.44 -13.91
N ILE A 348 -35.95 19.70 -14.17
CA ILE A 348 -36.19 20.39 -15.44
C ILE A 348 -34.94 20.25 -16.31
N ASP A 349 -35.04 19.61 -17.48
CA ASP A 349 -33.98 19.54 -18.48
C ASP A 349 -33.96 20.82 -19.34
N LEU A 350 -32.84 21.54 -19.32
CA LEU A 350 -32.67 22.80 -20.05
C LEU A 350 -32.52 22.60 -21.57
N ARG A 351 -32.26 21.39 -22.05
CA ARG A 351 -32.09 21.11 -23.50
C ARG A 351 -33.40 21.22 -24.30
N TYR A 352 -34.51 20.78 -23.71
CA TYR A 352 -35.77 20.63 -24.43
C TYR A 352 -36.77 21.76 -24.17
N ARG A 353 -36.45 22.67 -23.24
CA ARG A 353 -37.38 23.72 -22.82
C ARG A 353 -37.18 24.99 -23.64
N LYS A 354 -38.21 25.37 -24.42
CA LYS A 354 -38.20 26.56 -25.31
C LYS A 354 -37.91 27.90 -24.62
N ARG A 355 -38.19 28.02 -23.31
CA ARG A 355 -37.90 29.20 -22.46
C ARG A 355 -37.01 28.82 -21.26
N ALA A 356 -35.94 28.06 -21.50
CA ALA A 356 -35.01 27.64 -20.46
C ALA A 356 -34.31 28.81 -19.75
N GLY A 357 -34.00 29.90 -20.46
CA GLY A 357 -33.27 31.05 -19.92
C GLY A 357 -34.08 32.04 -19.08
N GLU A 358 -35.40 31.87 -18.99
CA GLU A 358 -36.32 32.73 -18.21
C GLU A 358 -36.80 32.08 -16.91
N ILE A 359 -36.24 30.92 -16.51
CA ILE A 359 -36.65 30.26 -15.27
C ILE A 359 -36.16 31.10 -14.09
N PRO A 360 -37.05 31.72 -13.29
CA PRO A 360 -36.61 32.42 -12.09
C PRO A 360 -36.15 31.39 -11.07
N LEU A 361 -34.88 31.47 -10.67
CA LEU A 361 -34.35 30.65 -9.59
C LEU A 361 -34.90 31.14 -8.25
N GLN A 362 -35.21 30.20 -7.37
CA GLN A 362 -35.60 30.46 -5.98
C GLN A 362 -34.56 29.89 -5.03
N TYR A 363 -34.45 30.44 -3.83
CA TYR A 363 -33.59 29.89 -2.79
C TYR A 363 -34.03 28.49 -2.42
N GLY A 364 -33.09 27.56 -2.29
CA GLY A 364 -33.35 26.15 -2.03
C GLY A 364 -33.31 25.25 -3.27
N TYR A 365 -33.56 25.80 -4.47
CA TYR A 365 -33.43 25.05 -5.71
C TYR A 365 -31.99 24.57 -5.92
N ARG A 366 -31.82 23.51 -6.72
CA ARG A 366 -30.50 23.00 -7.10
C ARG A 366 -30.28 23.15 -8.59
N VAL A 367 -29.16 23.73 -8.97
CA VAL A 367 -28.76 23.87 -10.37
C VAL A 367 -27.60 22.92 -10.65
N GLU A 368 -27.79 21.98 -11.57
CA GLU A 368 -26.72 21.11 -12.05
C GLU A 368 -25.93 21.85 -13.13
N ARG A 369 -24.97 22.66 -12.68
CA ARG A 369 -24.08 23.43 -13.55
C ARG A 369 -22.96 22.55 -14.11
N HIS A 370 -22.37 22.97 -15.23
CA HIS A 370 -21.12 22.40 -15.73
C HIS A 370 -19.99 22.55 -14.69
N ILE A 371 -19.01 21.66 -14.75
CA ILE A 371 -17.76 21.84 -13.99
C ILE A 371 -17.00 23.04 -14.58
N ASN A 372 -16.43 23.85 -13.69
CA ASN A 372 -15.71 25.09 -14.01
C ASN A 372 -14.29 25.03 -13.47
N ASP A 373 -13.50 26.07 -13.76
CA ASP A 373 -12.17 26.24 -13.20
C ASP A 373 -12.21 26.26 -11.66
N ASP A 374 -11.16 25.70 -11.05
CA ASP A 374 -10.97 25.52 -9.62
C ASP A 374 -11.97 24.60 -8.89
N ASP A 375 -12.90 23.94 -9.60
CA ASP A 375 -13.66 22.83 -9.02
C ASP A 375 -12.73 21.67 -8.65
N VAL A 376 -12.99 21.02 -7.52
CA VAL A 376 -12.16 19.91 -7.02
C VAL A 376 -12.70 18.58 -7.55
N VAL A 377 -11.81 17.76 -8.11
CA VAL A 377 -12.12 16.45 -8.70
C VAL A 377 -11.11 15.41 -8.21
N ILE A 378 -11.52 14.14 -8.16
CA ILE A 378 -10.61 13.03 -7.87
C ILE A 378 -10.10 12.47 -9.19
N PHE A 379 -8.80 12.28 -9.31
CA PHE A 379 -8.15 11.76 -10.49
C PHE A 379 -7.38 10.48 -10.17
N ASN A 380 -7.55 9.44 -10.99
CA ASN A 380 -6.94 8.14 -10.75
C ASN A 380 -6.40 7.44 -12.00
N ARG A 381 -5.33 6.67 -11.79
CA ARG A 381 -4.80 5.70 -12.76
C ARG A 381 -5.04 4.28 -12.25
N GLN A 382 -5.46 3.39 -13.14
CA GLN A 382 -5.62 1.97 -12.86
C GLN A 382 -4.39 1.20 -13.37
N PRO A 383 -3.88 0.19 -12.65
CA PRO A 383 -4.32 -0.27 -11.33
C PRO A 383 -3.92 0.69 -10.19
N SER A 384 -4.84 0.94 -9.26
CA SER A 384 -4.57 1.81 -8.10
C SER A 384 -4.02 0.97 -6.94
N LEU A 385 -2.69 0.93 -6.81
CA LEU A 385 -1.99 0.07 -5.85
C LEU A 385 -1.71 0.76 -4.51
N HIS A 386 -1.65 2.10 -4.49
CA HIS A 386 -1.33 2.89 -3.30
C HIS A 386 -2.25 4.11 -3.21
N LYS A 387 -2.32 4.74 -2.03
CA LYS A 387 -3.19 5.88 -1.74
C LYS A 387 -3.04 7.01 -2.78
N MET A 388 -1.81 7.37 -3.15
CA MET A 388 -1.51 8.43 -4.13
C MET A 388 -1.86 8.08 -5.58
N SER A 389 -2.31 6.86 -5.87
CA SER A 389 -2.93 6.53 -7.17
C SER A 389 -4.30 7.17 -7.34
N MET A 390 -4.87 7.76 -6.28
CA MET A 390 -6.11 8.54 -6.28
C MET A 390 -5.90 9.84 -5.50
N MET A 391 -5.85 10.98 -6.19
CA MET A 391 -5.61 12.28 -5.56
C MET A 391 -6.61 13.33 -6.06
N GLY A 392 -6.84 14.34 -5.22
CA GLY A 392 -7.65 15.51 -5.55
C GLY A 392 -6.88 16.53 -6.38
N HIS A 393 -7.50 17.02 -7.45
CA HIS A 393 -7.00 18.06 -8.34
C HIS A 393 -8.03 19.16 -8.52
N ARG A 394 -7.57 20.37 -8.81
CA ARG A 394 -8.37 21.51 -9.27
C ARG A 394 -8.52 21.45 -10.78
N VAL A 395 -9.74 21.60 -11.25
CA VAL A 395 -10.06 21.62 -12.67
C VAL A 395 -9.52 22.90 -13.30
N ARG A 396 -8.92 22.77 -14.48
CA ARG A 396 -8.68 23.88 -15.40
C ARG A 396 -9.21 23.49 -16.78
N VAL A 397 -10.25 24.17 -17.23
CA VAL A 397 -10.93 23.85 -18.48
C VAL A 397 -10.09 24.32 -19.65
N MET A 398 -9.67 23.39 -20.49
CA MET A 398 -8.77 23.62 -21.61
C MET A 398 -9.36 23.12 -22.94
N PRO A 399 -8.90 23.67 -24.08
CA PRO A 399 -9.25 23.13 -25.39
C PRO A 399 -8.67 21.73 -25.59
N TYR A 400 -9.00 21.10 -26.74
CA TYR A 400 -8.62 19.74 -27.10
C TYR A 400 -9.29 18.65 -26.23
N SER A 401 -8.86 17.40 -26.39
CA SER A 401 -9.60 16.21 -25.92
C SER A 401 -8.84 15.33 -24.91
N THR A 402 -7.65 15.74 -24.48
CA THR A 402 -6.81 14.98 -23.52
C THR A 402 -6.86 15.60 -22.12
N PHE A 403 -6.69 14.77 -21.10
CA PHE A 403 -6.40 15.27 -19.76
C PHE A 403 -4.96 15.78 -19.72
N ARG A 404 -4.73 16.89 -19.03
CA ARG A 404 -3.38 17.44 -18.86
C ARG A 404 -2.98 17.46 -17.40
N LEU A 405 -1.76 17.04 -17.09
CA LEU A 405 -1.24 17.08 -15.73
C LEU A 405 0.20 17.55 -15.68
N ASN A 406 0.59 18.05 -14.51
CA ASN A 406 1.96 18.45 -14.23
C ASN A 406 2.91 17.22 -14.20
N LEU A 407 4.11 17.36 -14.76
CA LEU A 407 5.07 16.25 -14.89
C LEU A 407 5.52 15.67 -13.54
N SER A 408 5.59 16.46 -12.46
CA SER A 408 5.97 15.96 -11.14
C SER A 408 4.95 15.00 -10.51
N VAL A 409 3.71 15.00 -11.01
CA VAL A 409 2.64 14.09 -10.55
C VAL A 409 2.62 12.77 -11.31
N THR A 410 3.44 12.62 -12.36
CA THR A 410 3.55 11.35 -13.11
C THR A 410 4.08 10.21 -12.25
N SER A 411 5.00 10.50 -11.34
CA SER A 411 5.64 9.51 -10.44
C SER A 411 4.64 8.79 -9.53
N PRO A 412 3.79 9.47 -8.73
CA PRO A 412 2.78 8.78 -7.93
C PRO A 412 1.75 8.03 -8.78
N TYR A 413 1.35 8.51 -9.95
CA TYR A 413 0.45 7.72 -10.79
C TYR A 413 1.13 6.53 -11.50
N ASN A 414 2.47 6.47 -11.46
CA ASN A 414 3.29 5.59 -12.30
C ASN A 414 2.85 5.66 -13.77
N ALA A 415 2.56 6.89 -14.23
CA ALA A 415 1.98 7.17 -15.52
C ALA A 415 3.02 7.67 -16.51
N ASP A 416 2.86 7.29 -17.77
CA ASP A 416 3.58 7.85 -18.90
C ASP A 416 2.60 8.45 -19.92
N PHE A 417 3.12 8.91 -21.05
CA PHE A 417 2.34 9.63 -22.07
C PHE A 417 2.35 8.91 -23.42
N ASP A 418 2.45 7.57 -23.41
CA ASP A 418 2.52 6.74 -24.62
C ASP A 418 1.14 6.24 -25.11
N GLY A 419 0.06 6.64 -24.43
CA GLY A 419 -1.31 6.19 -24.69
C GLY A 419 -2.13 5.91 -23.43
N ASP A 420 -1.51 6.06 -22.26
CA ASP A 420 -2.15 5.94 -20.96
C ASP A 420 -3.46 6.75 -20.83
N GLU A 421 -4.44 6.14 -20.18
CA GLU A 421 -5.74 6.74 -19.88
C GLU A 421 -5.97 6.79 -18.36
N MET A 422 -6.53 7.89 -17.89
CA MET A 422 -6.87 8.09 -16.48
C MET A 422 -8.34 8.45 -16.33
N ASN A 423 -8.92 8.14 -15.17
CA ASN A 423 -10.31 8.49 -14.88
C ASN A 423 -10.39 9.69 -13.93
N LEU A 424 -11.45 10.46 -14.11
CA LEU A 424 -11.80 11.63 -13.34
C LEU A 424 -13.18 11.39 -12.72
N HIS A 425 -13.31 11.68 -11.43
CA HIS A 425 -14.55 11.56 -10.67
C HIS A 425 -14.92 12.92 -10.04
N VAL A 426 -16.14 13.39 -10.24
CA VAL A 426 -16.59 14.69 -9.73
C VAL A 426 -17.37 14.48 -8.43
N PRO A 427 -16.89 14.99 -7.27
CA PRO A 427 -17.64 14.93 -6.01
C PRO A 427 -18.95 15.72 -6.15
N GLN A 428 -20.05 15.14 -5.70
CA GLN A 428 -21.39 15.72 -5.88
C GLN A 428 -21.91 16.48 -4.66
N SER A 429 -21.36 16.23 -3.47
CA SER A 429 -21.75 16.94 -2.23
C SER A 429 -20.68 17.94 -1.79
N LEU A 430 -21.09 18.96 -1.03
CA LEU A 430 -20.14 19.91 -0.43
C LEU A 430 -19.22 19.23 0.60
N GLU A 431 -19.75 18.26 1.36
CA GLU A 431 -18.99 17.47 2.33
C GLU A 431 -17.88 16.65 1.65
N THR A 432 -18.21 15.93 0.57
CA THR A 432 -17.20 15.15 -0.20
C THR A 432 -16.19 16.06 -0.89
N ARG A 433 -16.60 17.25 -1.34
CA ARG A 433 -15.66 18.25 -1.86
C ARG A 433 -14.67 18.71 -0.78
N ALA A 434 -15.14 18.93 0.45
CA ALA A 434 -14.29 19.29 1.58
C ALA A 434 -13.34 18.14 1.96
N GLU A 435 -13.84 16.90 2.01
CA GLU A 435 -13.03 15.70 2.27
C GLU A 435 -11.85 15.58 1.28
N VAL A 436 -12.12 15.73 -0.02
CA VAL A 436 -11.07 15.65 -1.06
C VAL A 436 -10.06 16.80 -0.92
N THR A 437 -10.53 18.01 -0.63
CA THR A 437 -9.67 19.20 -0.45
C THR A 437 -8.79 19.07 0.79
N GLU A 438 -9.36 18.55 1.88
CA GLU A 438 -8.66 18.51 3.16
C GLU A 438 -7.74 17.31 3.33
N ILE A 439 -8.07 16.16 2.72
CA ILE A 439 -7.34 14.91 2.95
C ILE A 439 -6.56 14.49 1.69
N CYS A 440 -7.21 14.46 0.53
CA CYS A 440 -6.71 13.76 -0.66
C CYS A 440 -6.02 14.67 -1.67
N MET A 441 -5.95 15.98 -1.43
CA MET A 441 -5.42 16.94 -2.38
C MET A 441 -3.92 16.70 -2.66
N VAL A 442 -3.50 16.81 -3.92
CA VAL A 442 -2.12 16.54 -4.36
C VAL A 442 -1.03 17.17 -3.46
N PRO A 443 -1.09 18.46 -3.05
CA PRO A 443 -0.06 19.06 -2.22
C PRO A 443 0.10 18.39 -0.85
N LYS A 444 -0.99 17.83 -0.29
CA LYS A 444 -0.98 17.11 0.99
C LYS A 444 -0.45 15.68 0.84
N GLN A 445 -0.32 15.18 -0.39
CA GLN A 445 0.16 13.84 -0.71
C GLN A 445 1.60 13.85 -1.29
N ILE A 446 2.34 14.97 -1.14
CA ILE A 446 3.72 15.08 -1.62
C ILE A 446 4.64 14.07 -0.89
N VAL A 447 4.49 13.94 0.43
CA VAL A 447 5.21 12.99 1.28
C VAL A 447 4.32 11.78 1.56
N SER A 448 4.88 10.58 1.45
CA SER A 448 4.13 9.33 1.69
C SER A 448 4.52 8.69 3.03
N PRO A 449 3.55 8.16 3.80
CA PRO A 449 3.81 7.40 5.01
C PRO A 449 4.53 6.07 4.72
N GLN A 450 4.49 5.56 3.49
CA GLN A 450 5.13 4.28 3.11
C GLN A 450 6.62 4.23 3.42
N SER A 451 7.33 5.34 3.20
CA SER A 451 8.79 5.40 3.33
C SER A 451 9.28 6.76 3.82
N ASN A 452 8.43 7.50 4.54
CA ASN A 452 8.74 8.77 5.19
C ASN A 452 9.58 9.73 4.31
N LYS A 453 9.23 9.80 3.03
CA LYS A 453 9.93 10.61 2.01
C LYS A 453 8.98 11.12 0.93
N PRO A 454 9.36 12.17 0.19
CA PRO A 454 8.57 12.66 -0.93
C PRO A 454 8.40 11.60 -2.02
N VAL A 455 7.19 11.46 -2.55
CA VAL A 455 6.89 10.63 -3.75
C VAL A 455 6.91 11.50 -5.01
N MET A 456 6.66 12.80 -4.87
CA MET A 456 6.74 13.78 -5.96
C MET A 456 8.09 14.49 -5.93
N GLY A 457 8.69 14.68 -7.10
CA GLY A 457 9.96 15.36 -7.26
C GLY A 457 10.11 16.00 -8.64
N ILE A 458 11.18 16.74 -8.85
CA ILE A 458 11.54 17.24 -10.19
C ILE A 458 12.06 16.06 -11.02
N VAL A 459 11.52 15.89 -12.21
CA VAL A 459 11.78 14.74 -13.11
C VAL A 459 12.12 15.19 -14.53
N GLN A 460 12.63 14.24 -15.33
CA GLN A 460 12.87 14.40 -16.78
C GLN A 460 13.64 15.67 -17.15
N ASP A 461 13.09 16.49 -18.05
CA ASP A 461 13.75 17.64 -18.66
C ASP A 461 14.11 18.71 -17.63
N THR A 462 13.21 19.01 -16.70
CA THR A 462 13.47 19.95 -15.62
C THR A 462 14.62 19.45 -14.73
N LEU A 463 14.73 18.14 -14.50
CA LEU A 463 15.83 17.58 -13.71
C LEU A 463 17.18 17.58 -14.47
N CYS A 464 17.16 17.39 -15.79
CA CYS A 464 18.36 17.54 -16.60
C CYS A 464 18.79 19.02 -16.67
N GLY A 465 17.83 19.90 -16.92
CA GLY A 465 18.01 21.34 -17.03
C GLY A 465 18.53 21.96 -15.74
N ILE A 466 17.99 21.60 -14.57
CA ILE A 466 18.38 22.20 -13.29
C ILE A 466 19.85 21.91 -12.95
N ARG A 467 20.36 20.72 -13.32
CA ARG A 467 21.79 20.41 -13.16
C ARG A 467 22.64 21.37 -14.00
N LYS A 468 22.32 21.52 -15.29
CA LYS A 468 23.08 22.40 -16.20
C LYS A 468 22.96 23.87 -15.79
N PHE A 469 21.77 24.27 -15.34
CA PHE A 469 21.48 25.61 -14.86
C PHE A 469 22.27 25.97 -13.59
N THR A 470 22.52 25.00 -12.71
CA THR A 470 23.23 25.23 -11.44
C THR A 470 24.73 24.98 -11.52
N LEU A 471 25.32 24.74 -12.69
CA LEU A 471 26.78 24.72 -12.86
C LEU A 471 27.41 26.08 -12.53
N ARG A 472 28.69 26.11 -12.13
CA ARG A 472 29.41 27.36 -11.80
C ARG A 472 29.61 28.26 -13.02
N ASP A 473 29.74 27.61 -14.15
CA ASP A 473 30.02 28.12 -15.48
C ASP A 473 28.75 28.59 -16.21
N CYS A 474 27.56 28.41 -15.61
CA CYS A 474 26.31 28.93 -16.12
C CYS A 474 26.11 30.40 -15.71
N PHE A 475 26.37 31.31 -16.65
CA PHE A 475 26.12 32.74 -16.50
C PHE A 475 25.00 33.23 -17.43
N LEU A 476 24.16 34.11 -16.91
CA LEU A 476 22.98 34.66 -17.58
C LEU A 476 23.14 36.16 -17.81
N THR A 477 22.79 36.61 -19.01
CA THR A 477 22.76 38.02 -19.36
C THR A 477 21.50 38.71 -18.82
N LYS A 478 21.57 40.03 -18.64
CA LYS A 478 20.47 40.83 -18.06
C LYS A 478 19.12 40.63 -18.76
N ASP A 479 19.12 40.59 -20.09
CA ASP A 479 17.94 40.38 -20.93
C ASP A 479 17.28 39.02 -20.69
N LEU A 480 18.08 37.95 -20.62
CA LEU A 480 17.59 36.61 -20.34
C LEU A 480 17.06 36.49 -18.90
N VAL A 481 17.76 37.09 -17.93
CA VAL A 481 17.31 37.14 -16.52
C VAL A 481 15.96 37.82 -16.40
N MET A 482 15.78 38.99 -17.03
CA MET A 482 14.50 39.72 -17.01
C MET A 482 13.34 38.85 -17.52
N ASN A 483 13.56 38.08 -18.58
CA ASN A 483 12.55 37.16 -19.10
C ASN A 483 12.28 35.96 -18.18
N ILE A 484 13.33 35.37 -17.59
CA ILE A 484 13.19 34.22 -16.68
C ILE A 484 12.44 34.62 -15.41
N VAL A 485 12.76 35.78 -14.84
CA VAL A 485 12.18 36.25 -13.58
C VAL A 485 10.66 36.47 -13.68
N MET A 486 10.13 36.79 -14.88
CA MET A 486 8.68 36.87 -15.12
C MET A 486 7.94 35.54 -14.91
N TRP A 487 8.64 34.41 -14.93
CA TRP A 487 8.07 33.08 -14.67
C TRP A 487 8.13 32.68 -13.19
N VAL A 488 8.77 33.47 -12.33
CA VAL A 488 8.83 33.19 -10.89
C VAL A 488 7.45 33.51 -10.29
N PRO A 489 6.69 32.52 -9.75
CA PRO A 489 5.29 32.73 -9.37
C PRO A 489 5.08 33.75 -8.24
N SER A 490 6.08 33.90 -7.36
CA SER A 490 6.03 34.76 -6.17
C SER A 490 7.12 35.83 -6.21
N TRP A 491 7.37 36.39 -7.40
CA TRP A 491 8.37 37.43 -7.57
C TRP A 491 7.94 38.73 -6.87
N ASP A 492 8.83 39.29 -6.06
CA ASP A 492 8.65 40.52 -5.29
C ASP A 492 8.93 41.81 -6.09
N GLY A 493 9.21 41.68 -7.39
CA GLY A 493 9.59 42.80 -8.25
C GLY A 493 11.06 43.21 -8.13
N TYR A 494 11.84 42.56 -7.26
CA TYR A 494 13.24 42.86 -7.05
C TYR A 494 14.13 41.89 -7.86
N ILE A 495 15.05 42.45 -8.65
CA ILE A 495 16.08 41.66 -9.34
C ILE A 495 17.32 41.66 -8.43
N PRO A 496 17.86 40.49 -8.05
CA PRO A 496 19.03 40.42 -7.18
C PRO A 496 20.23 41.10 -7.84
N PRO A 497 21.20 41.61 -7.06
CA PRO A 497 22.43 42.15 -7.63
C PRO A 497 23.21 41.05 -8.39
N PRO A 498 23.79 41.37 -9.56
CA PRO A 498 24.53 40.38 -10.35
C PRO A 498 25.76 39.87 -9.57
N ALA A 499 26.05 38.57 -9.67
CA ALA A 499 27.28 37.99 -9.10
C ALA A 499 28.54 38.65 -9.66
N ILE A 500 28.52 39.03 -10.94
CA ILE A 500 29.61 39.72 -11.62
C ILE A 500 29.13 41.09 -12.06
N LEU A 501 29.75 42.16 -11.55
CA LEU A 501 29.42 43.54 -11.91
C LEU A 501 30.23 44.06 -13.11
N LYS A 502 31.50 43.66 -13.23
CA LYS A 502 32.43 44.07 -14.30
C LYS A 502 33.07 42.82 -14.92
N PRO A 503 33.36 42.80 -16.24
CA PRO A 503 33.16 43.87 -17.23
C PRO A 503 31.71 44.04 -17.71
N LYS A 504 30.88 43.01 -17.58
CA LYS A 504 29.44 43.03 -17.91
C LYS A 504 28.65 42.48 -16.72
N PRO A 505 27.47 43.04 -16.39
CA PRO A 505 26.60 42.49 -15.35
C PRO A 505 26.10 41.10 -15.77
N MET A 506 26.49 40.07 -15.01
CA MET A 506 26.10 38.68 -15.23
C MET A 506 25.60 38.05 -13.93
N TRP A 507 24.52 37.28 -14.03
CA TRP A 507 23.94 36.49 -12.93
C TRP A 507 24.33 35.04 -13.08
N THR A 508 24.34 34.29 -11.98
CA THR A 508 24.51 32.83 -12.04
C THR A 508 23.15 32.15 -12.06
N GLY A 509 23.06 30.94 -12.64
CA GLY A 509 21.82 30.16 -12.56
C GLY A 509 21.43 29.80 -11.12
N LYS A 510 22.41 29.63 -10.22
CA LYS A 510 22.17 29.44 -8.78
C LYS A 510 21.40 30.62 -8.15
N GLN A 511 21.79 31.86 -8.48
CA GLN A 511 21.12 33.06 -7.98
C GLN A 511 19.65 33.14 -8.42
N ILE A 512 19.37 32.80 -9.68
CA ILE A 512 18.00 32.84 -10.20
C ILE A 512 17.17 31.69 -9.66
N LEU A 513 17.74 30.50 -9.49
CA LEU A 513 17.05 29.38 -8.86
C LEU A 513 16.69 29.68 -7.39
N ALA A 514 17.56 30.39 -6.67
CA ALA A 514 17.31 30.80 -5.28
C ALA A 514 16.04 31.66 -5.15
N MET A 515 15.65 32.43 -6.16
CA MET A 515 14.41 33.23 -6.14
C MET A 515 13.14 32.36 -6.07
N VAL A 516 13.22 31.09 -6.46
CA VAL A 516 12.10 30.13 -6.39
C VAL A 516 12.05 29.44 -5.03
N ILE A 517 13.20 29.33 -4.33
CA ILE A 517 13.28 28.68 -3.03
C ILE A 517 12.65 29.62 -1.99
N PRO A 518 11.71 29.15 -1.17
CA PRO A 518 11.15 29.95 -0.09
C PRO A 518 12.23 30.42 0.91
N LYS A 519 12.06 31.64 1.43
CA LYS A 519 12.94 32.19 2.48
C LYS A 519 12.81 31.37 3.78
N GLY A 520 13.89 31.32 4.56
CA GLY A 520 13.92 30.60 5.85
C GLY A 520 14.20 29.09 5.76
N ILE A 521 14.43 28.55 4.56
CA ILE A 521 14.78 27.14 4.36
C ILE A 521 16.29 26.94 4.48
N ASN A 522 16.69 25.97 5.32
CA ASN A 522 18.08 25.53 5.45
C ASN A 522 18.22 24.06 5.07
N CYS A 523 19.11 23.76 4.13
CA CYS A 523 19.31 22.40 3.65
C CYS A 523 20.78 22.17 3.27
N GLN A 524 21.36 21.09 3.80
CA GLN A 524 22.70 20.63 3.45
C GLN A 524 22.63 19.23 2.87
N THR A 525 23.04 19.06 1.62
CA THR A 525 23.04 17.77 0.91
C THR A 525 24.29 17.60 0.05
N PHE A 526 24.42 16.42 -0.58
CA PHE A 526 25.55 16.08 -1.43
C PHE A 526 25.07 15.72 -2.84
N HIS A 527 25.84 16.15 -3.83
CA HIS A 527 25.67 15.80 -5.24
C HIS A 527 25.93 14.30 -5.47
N SER A 528 25.49 13.79 -6.61
CA SER A 528 25.64 12.36 -6.97
C SER A 528 27.09 11.92 -7.03
N THR A 529 28.00 12.79 -7.48
CA THR A 529 29.43 12.51 -7.67
C THR A 529 30.32 13.08 -6.55
N HIS A 530 29.75 13.38 -5.38
CA HIS A 530 30.55 13.83 -4.23
C HIS A 530 31.53 12.71 -3.81
N PRO A 531 32.84 12.97 -3.74
CA PRO A 531 33.83 11.96 -3.35
C PRO A 531 33.82 11.72 -1.84
N ASP A 532 33.85 10.46 -1.42
CA ASP A 532 33.68 10.07 -0.01
C ASP A 532 34.76 10.63 0.95
N GLY A 533 35.95 10.96 0.42
CA GLY A 533 37.06 11.52 1.20
C GLY A 533 37.03 13.04 1.40
N GLU A 534 36.08 13.75 0.78
CA GLU A 534 36.03 15.21 0.81
C GLU A 534 35.15 15.73 1.95
N THR A 535 35.77 16.48 2.88
CA THR A 535 35.08 17.03 4.06
C THR A 535 35.09 18.56 4.10
N THR A 536 35.67 19.22 3.10
CA THR A 536 35.79 20.67 3.05
C THR A 536 34.44 21.36 2.89
N LEU A 537 34.33 22.58 3.43
CA LEU A 537 33.13 23.43 3.24
C LEU A 537 33.09 24.00 1.83
N ILE A 538 34.25 24.37 1.28
CA ILE A 538 34.40 24.79 -0.12
C ILE A 538 34.75 23.55 -0.93
N SER A 539 33.78 23.04 -1.68
CA SER A 539 33.99 21.86 -2.51
C SER A 539 34.66 22.23 -3.83
N PRO A 540 35.83 21.66 -4.20
CA PRO A 540 36.47 21.97 -5.49
C PRO A 540 35.57 21.63 -6.67
N GLY A 541 34.90 20.47 -6.62
CA GLY A 541 33.99 19.99 -7.66
C GLY A 541 32.55 20.51 -7.60
N ASP A 542 32.25 21.49 -6.73
CA ASP A 542 30.89 22.01 -6.51
C ASP A 542 29.87 20.92 -6.15
N THR A 543 30.29 19.96 -5.34
CA THR A 543 29.52 18.75 -5.04
C THR A 543 28.74 18.84 -3.72
N ARG A 544 29.11 19.76 -2.82
CA ARG A 544 28.38 19.98 -1.56
C ARG A 544 27.32 21.07 -1.76
N VAL A 545 26.06 20.70 -1.61
CA VAL A 545 24.91 21.60 -1.79
C VAL A 545 24.54 22.21 -0.45
N ILE A 546 24.66 23.53 -0.36
CA ILE A 546 24.34 24.31 0.86
C ILE A 546 23.33 25.38 0.48
N ILE A 547 22.17 25.30 1.10
CA ILE A 547 21.10 26.29 1.01
C ILE A 547 20.94 26.90 2.39
N GLU A 548 21.09 28.21 2.48
CA GLU A 548 20.93 28.98 3.72
C GLU A 548 19.92 30.11 3.49
N ASN A 549 18.93 30.25 4.37
CA ASN A 549 17.85 31.24 4.24
C ASN A 549 17.12 31.24 2.87
N GLY A 550 17.03 30.09 2.19
CA GLY A 550 16.49 30.02 0.83
C GLY A 550 17.45 30.47 -0.28
N GLU A 551 18.70 30.80 0.03
CA GLU A 551 19.73 31.11 -0.97
C GLU A 551 20.64 29.91 -1.24
N LEU A 552 20.86 29.59 -2.51
CA LEU A 552 21.77 28.51 -2.92
C LEU A 552 23.22 29.04 -3.00
N ILE A 553 24.00 28.81 -1.93
CA ILE A 553 25.36 29.32 -1.80
C ILE A 553 26.33 28.54 -2.69
N CYS A 554 26.36 27.21 -2.57
CA CYS A 554 27.24 26.35 -3.33
C CYS A 554 26.61 25.01 -3.66
N GLY A 555 27.18 24.31 -4.65
CA GLY A 555 26.78 22.97 -5.03
C GLY A 555 25.87 22.89 -6.26
N ILE A 556 26.00 21.78 -6.98
CA ILE A 556 25.18 21.47 -8.17
C ILE A 556 23.94 20.68 -7.75
N VAL A 557 22.77 21.17 -8.13
CA VAL A 557 21.48 20.56 -7.81
C VAL A 557 21.26 19.33 -8.70
N CYS A 558 20.92 18.19 -8.08
CA CYS A 558 20.59 16.94 -8.79
C CYS A 558 19.41 16.20 -8.14
N LYS A 559 19.14 14.98 -8.60
CA LYS A 559 18.08 14.10 -8.06
C LYS A 559 18.16 13.92 -6.53
N LYS A 560 19.35 13.91 -5.94
CA LYS A 560 19.50 13.80 -4.47
C LYS A 560 18.96 15.02 -3.71
N THR A 561 18.93 16.19 -4.35
CA THR A 561 18.47 17.45 -3.74
C THR A 561 17.01 17.73 -4.06
N VAL A 562 16.61 17.68 -5.34
CA VAL A 562 15.25 18.08 -5.81
C VAL A 562 14.40 16.90 -6.31
N GLY A 563 14.88 15.66 -6.14
CA GLY A 563 14.10 14.46 -6.40
C GLY A 563 13.36 13.97 -5.16
N THR A 564 13.03 12.68 -5.15
CA THR A 564 12.26 11.97 -4.10
C THR A 564 13.12 11.48 -2.93
N ALA A 565 14.27 12.12 -2.68
CA ALA A 565 15.20 11.71 -1.64
C ALA A 565 14.71 12.16 -0.24
N GLY A 566 14.87 11.29 0.76
CA GLY A 566 14.65 11.64 2.16
C GLY A 566 15.69 12.67 2.63
N GLY A 567 15.27 13.73 3.31
CA GLY A 567 16.12 14.86 3.66
C GLY A 567 16.49 15.78 2.48
N GLY A 568 15.84 15.62 1.31
CA GLY A 568 15.98 16.53 0.18
C GLY A 568 15.31 17.89 0.43
N LEU A 569 15.47 18.80 -0.53
CA LEU A 569 14.92 20.16 -0.46
C LEU A 569 13.39 20.15 -0.39
N ILE A 570 12.73 19.31 -1.19
CA ILE A 570 11.26 19.20 -1.20
C ILE A 570 10.74 18.68 0.15
N HIS A 571 11.40 17.68 0.73
CA HIS A 571 11.04 17.15 2.05
C HIS A 571 11.18 18.22 3.12
N THR A 572 12.27 19.00 3.06
CA THR A 572 12.53 20.08 4.01
C THR A 572 11.47 21.19 3.92
N ILE A 573 11.13 21.63 2.70
CA ILE A 573 10.09 22.65 2.49
C ILE A 573 8.73 22.17 3.02
N MET A 574 8.37 20.90 2.75
CA MET A 574 7.12 20.31 3.23
C MET A 574 7.01 20.36 4.76
N ASN A 575 8.08 19.99 5.46
CA ASN A 575 8.08 19.88 6.93
C ASN A 575 8.28 21.23 7.64
N GLU A 576 8.80 22.25 6.95
CA GLU A 576 9.03 23.59 7.53
C GLU A 576 7.93 24.60 7.22
N LEU A 577 7.48 24.66 5.97
CA LEU A 577 6.54 25.68 5.49
C LEU A 577 5.21 25.08 5.02
N GLY A 578 5.11 23.76 4.95
CA GLY A 578 3.88 23.06 4.60
C GLY A 578 3.67 22.81 3.10
N PRO A 579 2.51 22.24 2.74
CA PRO A 579 2.23 21.73 1.39
C PRO A 579 2.13 22.80 0.32
N GLU A 580 1.62 24.00 0.65
CA GLU A 580 1.45 25.07 -0.34
C GLU A 580 2.79 25.65 -0.82
N ALA A 581 3.74 25.81 0.09
CA ALA A 581 5.09 26.25 -0.25
C ALA A 581 5.80 25.22 -1.14
N ALA A 582 5.67 23.92 -0.83
CA ALA A 582 6.21 22.84 -1.65
C ALA A 582 5.58 22.79 -3.05
N LYS A 583 4.26 23.00 -3.16
CA LYS A 583 3.54 23.13 -4.43
C LYS A 583 4.10 24.25 -5.30
N ASN A 584 4.26 25.44 -4.72
CA ASN A 584 4.75 26.62 -5.42
C ASN A 584 6.21 26.46 -5.84
N PHE A 585 7.04 25.83 -5.00
CA PHE A 585 8.43 25.51 -5.32
C PHE A 585 8.54 24.56 -6.52
N LEU A 586 7.76 23.47 -6.54
CA LEU A 586 7.75 22.51 -7.64
C LEU A 586 7.31 23.18 -8.96
N GLY A 587 6.22 23.95 -8.93
CA GLY A 587 5.72 24.67 -10.11
C GLY A 587 6.69 25.74 -10.61
N GLY A 588 7.20 26.58 -9.71
CA GLY A 588 8.14 27.65 -10.07
C GLY A 588 9.46 27.12 -10.62
N THR A 589 9.97 26.01 -10.06
CA THR A 589 11.22 25.39 -10.53
C THR A 589 11.04 24.87 -11.96
N GLN A 590 9.91 24.21 -12.23
CA GLN A 590 9.60 23.75 -13.58
C GLN A 590 9.49 24.90 -14.57
N GLN A 591 8.75 25.96 -14.25
CA GLN A 591 8.56 27.10 -15.16
C GLN A 591 9.88 27.80 -15.49
N VAL A 592 10.68 28.12 -14.47
CA VAL A 592 11.98 28.79 -14.63
C VAL A 592 12.97 27.94 -15.42
N VAL A 593 13.15 26.68 -15.04
CA VAL A 593 14.16 25.81 -15.66
C VAL A 593 13.72 25.40 -17.06
N ASN A 594 12.44 25.11 -17.31
CA ASN A 594 11.96 24.76 -18.64
C ASN A 594 12.06 25.95 -19.60
N TYR A 595 11.76 27.17 -19.14
CA TYR A 595 11.96 28.37 -19.95
C TYR A 595 13.43 28.59 -20.28
N TRP A 596 14.34 28.42 -19.32
CA TRP A 596 15.77 28.48 -19.59
C TRP A 596 16.24 27.38 -20.55
N LEU A 597 15.78 26.14 -20.36
CA LEU A 597 16.14 24.99 -21.19
C LEU A 597 15.64 25.14 -22.62
N LEU A 598 14.49 25.80 -22.83
CA LEU A 598 13.96 26.15 -24.14
C LEU A 598 14.93 27.04 -24.92
N GLN A 599 15.61 27.98 -24.25
CA GLN A 599 16.59 28.86 -24.87
C GLN A 599 17.97 28.19 -25.03
N ASN A 600 18.37 27.36 -24.07
CA ASN A 600 19.66 26.68 -24.10
C ASN A 600 19.69 25.51 -25.11
N GLY A 601 18.59 24.76 -25.21
CA GLY A 601 18.50 23.50 -25.93
C GLY A 601 19.18 22.33 -25.21
N PHE A 602 18.65 21.13 -25.41
CA PHE A 602 19.29 19.88 -25.01
C PHE A 602 18.88 18.78 -26.00
N SER A 603 19.83 17.98 -26.44
CA SER A 603 19.59 16.90 -27.39
C SER A 603 20.58 15.76 -27.13
N ILE A 604 20.23 14.58 -27.62
CA ILE A 604 21.09 13.39 -27.63
C ILE A 604 21.20 12.90 -29.08
N GLY A 605 22.37 12.43 -29.48
CA GLY A 605 22.60 11.81 -30.78
C GLY A 605 23.46 10.56 -30.67
N ILE A 606 23.71 9.92 -31.81
CA ILE A 606 24.58 8.73 -31.86
C ILE A 606 26.02 9.06 -31.43
N GLY A 607 26.48 10.29 -31.67
CA GLY A 607 27.80 10.77 -31.26
C GLY A 607 28.05 10.65 -29.75
N ASP A 608 27.02 10.78 -28.92
CA ASP A 608 27.14 10.68 -27.47
C ASP A 608 27.41 9.24 -26.95
N THR A 609 27.32 8.26 -27.85
CA THR A 609 27.56 6.84 -27.57
C THR A 609 28.90 6.35 -28.13
N ILE A 610 29.58 7.16 -28.93
CA ILE A 610 30.86 6.79 -29.56
C ILE A 610 31.98 7.06 -28.55
N ALA A 611 32.70 6.01 -28.17
CA ALA A 611 33.91 6.14 -27.36
C ALA A 611 35.15 6.35 -28.25
N ASP A 612 36.19 6.97 -27.67
CA ASP A 612 37.46 7.23 -28.35
C ASP A 612 38.11 5.93 -28.85
N LYS A 613 38.79 5.99 -30.00
CA LYS A 613 39.47 4.82 -30.61
C LYS A 613 40.43 4.15 -29.64
N ALA A 614 41.21 4.92 -28.90
CA ALA A 614 42.15 4.41 -27.90
C ALA A 614 41.42 3.60 -26.82
N SER A 615 40.33 4.14 -26.27
CA SER A 615 39.49 3.46 -25.30
C SER A 615 38.86 2.19 -25.87
N MET A 616 38.41 2.20 -27.13
CA MET A 616 37.84 1.02 -27.78
C MET A 616 38.87 -0.10 -27.98
N THR A 617 40.13 0.24 -28.29
CA THR A 617 41.23 -0.74 -28.33
C THR A 617 41.45 -1.36 -26.95
N THR A 618 41.48 -0.54 -25.89
CA THR A 618 41.62 -1.02 -24.51
C THR A 618 40.44 -1.89 -24.09
N ILE A 619 39.20 -1.50 -24.41
CA ILE A 619 37.99 -2.30 -24.15
C ILE A 619 38.07 -3.67 -24.83
N THR A 620 38.47 -3.68 -26.10
CA THR A 620 38.63 -4.94 -26.86
C THR A 620 39.69 -5.82 -26.22
N ASN A 621 40.81 -5.25 -25.78
CA ASN A 621 41.87 -5.98 -25.06
C ASN A 621 41.39 -6.57 -23.73
N ILE A 622 40.60 -5.81 -22.94
CA ILE A 622 40.01 -6.29 -21.68
C ILE A 622 39.12 -7.51 -21.93
N ILE A 623 38.28 -7.46 -22.97
CA ILE A 623 37.38 -8.57 -23.35
C ILE A 623 38.19 -9.78 -23.82
N SER A 624 39.21 -9.59 -24.65
CA SER A 624 40.09 -10.67 -25.10
C SER A 624 40.82 -11.35 -23.93
N GLN A 625 41.33 -10.57 -22.97
CA GLN A 625 41.94 -11.11 -21.75
C GLN A 625 40.95 -11.87 -20.88
N ALA A 626 39.68 -11.45 -20.84
CA ALA A 626 38.65 -12.17 -20.12
C ALA A 626 38.31 -13.50 -20.79
N LYS A 627 38.20 -13.54 -22.12
CA LYS A 627 38.02 -14.80 -22.88
C LYS A 627 39.17 -15.78 -22.65
N GLN A 628 40.41 -15.30 -22.63
CA GLN A 628 41.59 -16.11 -22.32
C GLN A 628 41.52 -16.72 -20.91
N ARG A 629 41.19 -15.91 -19.90
CA ARG A 629 40.99 -16.39 -18.53
C ARG A 629 39.88 -17.45 -18.43
N VAL A 630 38.79 -17.29 -19.16
CA VAL A 630 37.72 -18.31 -19.21
C VAL A 630 38.23 -19.59 -19.86
N GLN A 631 39.03 -19.50 -20.92
CA GLN A 631 39.64 -20.66 -21.57
C GLN A 631 40.58 -21.42 -20.61
N GLU A 632 41.38 -20.71 -19.82
CA GLU A 632 42.20 -21.31 -18.76
C GLU A 632 41.33 -22.05 -17.73
N VAL A 633 40.22 -21.44 -17.29
CA VAL A 633 39.28 -22.09 -16.36
C VAL A 633 38.66 -23.35 -16.99
N ILE A 634 38.30 -23.32 -18.27
CA ILE A 634 37.81 -24.51 -19.01
C ILE A 634 38.86 -25.62 -19.01
N ILE A 635 40.12 -25.30 -19.34
CA ILE A 635 41.21 -26.28 -19.37
C ILE A 635 41.47 -26.86 -17.97
N THR A 636 41.47 -26.03 -16.92
CA THR A 636 41.66 -26.52 -15.54
C THR A 636 40.53 -27.43 -15.08
N ALA A 637 39.29 -27.15 -15.49
CA ALA A 637 38.14 -28.00 -15.21
C ALA A 637 38.22 -29.33 -15.98
N GLN A 638 38.64 -29.31 -17.24
CA GLN A 638 38.84 -30.53 -18.05
C GLN A 638 40.00 -31.40 -17.54
N GLN A 639 40.97 -30.80 -16.84
CA GLN A 639 42.09 -31.52 -16.20
C GLN A 639 41.76 -31.98 -14.77
N ASP A 640 40.52 -31.83 -14.29
CA ASP A 640 40.09 -32.13 -12.93
C ASP A 640 40.93 -31.43 -11.83
N LYS A 641 41.52 -30.27 -12.16
CA LYS A 641 42.32 -29.45 -11.22
C LYS A 641 41.52 -28.32 -10.58
N LEU A 642 40.23 -28.19 -10.92
CA LEU A 642 39.39 -27.14 -10.38
C LEU A 642 38.85 -27.55 -9.01
N GLU A 643 39.22 -26.80 -7.97
CA GLU A 643 38.69 -26.99 -6.63
C GLU A 643 37.21 -26.59 -6.54
N VAL A 644 36.43 -27.41 -5.86
CA VAL A 644 34.99 -27.21 -5.66
C VAL A 644 34.76 -26.23 -4.52
N GLN A 645 33.93 -25.22 -4.74
CA GLN A 645 33.56 -24.28 -3.68
C GLN A 645 32.60 -24.96 -2.68
N PRO A 646 32.69 -24.64 -1.37
CA PRO A 646 31.83 -25.25 -0.36
C PRO A 646 30.34 -25.12 -0.70
N GLY A 647 29.61 -26.24 -0.66
CA GLY A 647 28.16 -26.27 -0.94
C GLY A 647 27.77 -26.21 -2.42
N MET A 648 28.74 -26.22 -3.35
CA MET A 648 28.49 -26.27 -4.80
C MET A 648 28.98 -27.58 -5.39
N THR A 649 28.42 -27.96 -6.54
CA THR A 649 29.02 -29.01 -7.39
C THR A 649 30.21 -28.48 -8.18
N LEU A 650 31.03 -29.37 -8.75
CA LEU A 650 32.14 -28.98 -9.64
C LEU A 650 31.66 -28.11 -10.81
N ARG A 651 30.52 -28.46 -11.42
CA ARG A 651 29.93 -27.70 -12.53
C ARG A 651 29.41 -26.32 -12.11
N GLU A 652 28.78 -26.23 -10.95
CA GLU A 652 28.33 -24.95 -10.40
C GLU A 652 29.50 -24.05 -10.02
N SER A 653 30.55 -24.62 -9.42
CA SER A 653 31.80 -23.91 -9.12
C SER A 653 32.46 -23.36 -10.38
N PHE A 654 32.49 -24.17 -11.45
CA PHE A 654 32.95 -23.75 -12.78
C PHE A 654 32.11 -22.59 -13.33
N GLU A 655 30.78 -22.75 -13.38
CA GLU A 655 29.88 -21.72 -13.92
C GLU A 655 29.94 -20.42 -13.11
N ALA A 656 30.05 -20.50 -11.79
CA ALA A 656 30.21 -19.33 -10.91
C ALA A 656 31.50 -18.55 -11.22
N LYS A 657 32.63 -19.26 -11.35
CA LYS A 657 33.94 -18.63 -11.67
C LYS A 657 33.94 -17.98 -13.06
N VAL A 658 33.32 -18.62 -14.04
CA VAL A 658 33.18 -18.06 -15.40
C VAL A 658 32.29 -16.82 -15.38
N ASN A 659 31.12 -16.88 -14.76
CA ASN A 659 30.20 -15.74 -14.64
C ASN A 659 30.85 -14.54 -13.93
N GLN A 660 31.58 -14.78 -12.84
CA GLN A 660 32.32 -13.73 -12.13
C GLN A 660 33.36 -13.06 -13.04
N THR A 661 34.09 -13.84 -13.83
CA THR A 661 35.12 -13.33 -14.75
C THR A 661 34.51 -12.48 -15.86
N LEU A 662 33.40 -12.94 -16.47
CA LEU A 662 32.71 -12.22 -17.54
C LEU A 662 32.01 -10.95 -17.05
N ASN A 663 31.37 -10.99 -15.88
CA ASN A 663 30.75 -9.81 -15.28
C ASN A 663 31.79 -8.75 -14.91
N LYS A 664 32.93 -9.15 -14.34
CA LYS A 664 34.03 -8.23 -14.05
C LYS A 664 34.56 -7.57 -15.32
N ALA A 665 34.71 -8.33 -16.40
CA ALA A 665 35.16 -7.80 -17.69
C ALA A 665 34.19 -6.75 -18.26
N ARG A 666 32.88 -6.99 -18.17
CA ARG A 666 31.85 -6.02 -18.54
C ARG A 666 31.96 -4.75 -17.71
N ASP A 667 32.09 -4.87 -16.39
CA ASP A 667 32.12 -3.72 -15.50
C ASP A 667 33.40 -2.88 -15.68
N ASP A 668 34.55 -3.53 -15.92
CA ASP A 668 35.83 -2.86 -16.20
C ASP A 668 35.79 -2.15 -17.57
N ALA A 669 35.24 -2.80 -18.60
CA ALA A 669 35.01 -2.19 -19.91
C ALA A 669 34.06 -0.99 -19.83
N GLY A 670 32.98 -1.11 -19.05
CA GLY A 670 32.01 -0.05 -18.81
C GLY A 670 32.60 1.17 -18.10
N LYS A 671 33.39 0.96 -17.03
CA LYS A 671 34.11 2.03 -16.33
C LYS A 671 35.09 2.76 -17.25
N MET A 672 35.81 2.03 -18.10
CA MET A 672 36.71 2.64 -19.07
C MET A 672 35.95 3.53 -20.05
N ALA A 673 34.83 3.05 -20.60
CA ALA A 673 33.98 3.84 -21.49
C ALA A 673 33.39 5.08 -20.79
N GLN A 674 32.98 4.96 -19.52
CA GLN A 674 32.46 6.09 -18.76
C GLN A 674 33.52 7.18 -18.52
N ASN A 675 34.75 6.77 -18.20
CA ASN A 675 35.84 7.69 -17.92
C ASN A 675 36.36 8.38 -19.18
N SER A 676 36.27 7.75 -20.35
CA SER A 676 36.65 8.37 -21.62
C SER A 676 35.62 9.39 -22.11
N LEU A 677 34.34 9.22 -21.78
CA LEU A 677 33.31 10.20 -22.12
C LEU A 677 33.56 11.53 -21.40
N LYS A 678 33.64 12.60 -22.18
CA LYS A 678 33.73 13.97 -21.71
C LYS A 678 32.53 14.36 -20.84
N GLU A 679 32.69 15.41 -20.03
CA GLU A 679 31.62 15.91 -19.15
C GLU A 679 30.48 16.62 -19.90
N ASP A 680 30.77 17.12 -21.09
CA ASP A 680 29.79 17.74 -22.00
C ASP A 680 28.89 16.72 -22.70
N ASN A 681 29.23 15.43 -22.68
CA ASN A 681 28.48 14.35 -23.31
C ASN A 681 27.04 14.25 -22.79
N ASN A 682 26.05 14.30 -23.67
CA ASN A 682 24.64 14.48 -23.27
C ASN A 682 24.10 13.28 -22.48
N VAL A 683 24.47 12.05 -22.87
CA VAL A 683 24.10 10.83 -22.13
C VAL A 683 24.67 10.88 -20.70
N LYS A 684 25.92 11.31 -20.56
CA LYS A 684 26.59 11.41 -19.25
C LYS A 684 25.91 12.47 -18.38
N GLN A 685 25.50 13.60 -18.95
CA GLN A 685 24.75 14.64 -18.24
C GLN A 685 23.39 14.16 -17.73
N MET A 686 22.67 13.34 -18.50
CA MET A 686 21.40 12.74 -18.07
C MET A 686 21.60 11.76 -16.90
N VAL A 687 22.63 10.92 -16.97
CA VAL A 687 22.94 9.95 -15.91
C VAL A 687 23.39 10.66 -14.63
N ILE A 688 24.24 11.68 -14.72
CA ILE A 688 24.72 12.43 -13.54
C ILE A 688 23.59 13.24 -12.90
N SER A 689 22.72 13.89 -13.70
CA SER A 689 21.53 14.58 -13.17
C SER A 689 20.55 13.61 -12.49
N GLY A 690 20.53 12.35 -12.94
CA GLY A 690 19.60 11.33 -12.49
C GLY A 690 18.23 11.43 -13.18
N SER A 691 18.14 12.16 -14.30
CA SER A 691 16.91 12.34 -15.07
C SER A 691 16.45 11.06 -15.76
N LYS A 692 17.36 10.42 -16.51
CA LYS A 692 17.11 9.12 -17.15
C LYS A 692 18.43 8.41 -17.46
N GLY A 693 18.38 7.07 -17.43
CA GLY A 693 19.53 6.22 -17.67
C GLY A 693 20.41 6.01 -16.43
N SER A 694 21.33 5.07 -16.54
CA SER A 694 22.30 4.70 -15.51
C SER A 694 23.63 4.30 -16.14
N PHE A 695 24.66 4.07 -15.32
CA PHE A 695 26.00 3.71 -15.82
C PHE A 695 26.00 2.41 -16.63
N ILE A 696 25.10 1.46 -16.35
CA ILE A 696 24.99 0.23 -17.13
C ILE A 696 24.53 0.52 -18.57
N ASN A 697 23.64 1.51 -18.77
CA ASN A 697 23.16 1.85 -20.11
C ASN A 697 24.29 2.40 -20.98
N ILE A 698 25.15 3.26 -20.41
CA ILE A 698 26.35 3.77 -21.09
C ILE A 698 27.27 2.60 -21.46
N SER A 699 27.53 1.70 -20.52
CA SER A 699 28.36 0.51 -20.76
C SER A 699 27.84 -0.36 -21.91
N GLN A 700 26.54 -0.61 -21.96
CA GLN A 700 25.93 -1.49 -22.97
C GLN A 700 25.85 -0.83 -24.36
N MET A 701 25.63 0.49 -24.42
CA MET A 701 25.58 1.22 -25.68
C MET A 701 26.98 1.38 -26.31
N SER A 702 27.99 1.68 -25.48
CA SER A 702 29.32 2.09 -25.96
C SER A 702 30.37 0.96 -25.90
N ALA A 703 30.36 0.11 -24.88
CA ALA A 703 31.41 -0.88 -24.63
C ALA A 703 31.01 -2.32 -25.02
N CYS A 704 30.21 -2.99 -24.20
CA CYS A 704 29.69 -4.33 -24.45
C CYS A 704 28.39 -4.58 -23.69
N VAL A 705 27.48 -5.37 -24.27
CA VAL A 705 26.20 -5.71 -23.62
C VAL A 705 26.40 -6.68 -22.45
N GLY A 706 27.29 -7.65 -22.61
CA GLY A 706 27.68 -8.62 -21.58
C GLY A 706 26.90 -9.94 -21.61
N GLN A 707 27.05 -10.74 -20.55
CA GLN A 707 26.50 -12.09 -20.44
C GLN A 707 24.96 -12.08 -20.37
N GLN A 708 24.31 -12.88 -21.23
CA GLN A 708 22.87 -13.15 -21.17
C GLN A 708 22.60 -14.37 -20.30
N ASN A 709 21.62 -14.25 -19.41
CA ASN A 709 21.22 -15.31 -18.50
C ASN A 709 19.76 -15.68 -18.74
N VAL A 710 19.45 -16.95 -18.46
CA VAL A 710 18.09 -17.51 -18.39
C VAL A 710 18.01 -18.34 -17.11
N GLU A 711 17.02 -18.08 -16.27
CA GLU A 711 16.82 -18.75 -14.97
C GLU A 711 18.06 -18.66 -14.06
N GLY A 712 18.75 -17.52 -14.08
CA GLY A 712 19.96 -17.28 -13.29
C GLY A 712 21.22 -18.02 -13.76
N LYS A 713 21.14 -18.75 -14.87
CA LYS A 713 22.27 -19.48 -15.48
C LYS A 713 22.61 -18.90 -16.86
N ARG A 714 23.82 -19.16 -17.35
CA ARG A 714 24.16 -18.91 -18.76
C ARG A 714 23.28 -19.76 -19.66
N ILE A 715 23.16 -19.37 -20.94
CA ILE A 715 22.23 -19.99 -21.89
C ILE A 715 22.34 -21.53 -21.87
N PRO A 716 21.28 -22.27 -21.48
CA PRO A 716 21.33 -23.71 -21.35
C PRO A 716 21.46 -24.41 -22.72
N TYR A 717 21.88 -25.67 -22.71
CA TYR A 717 21.91 -26.48 -23.92
C TYR A 717 20.49 -26.90 -24.30
N GLY A 718 19.87 -26.16 -25.23
CA GLY A 718 18.57 -26.51 -25.79
C GLY A 718 18.62 -27.66 -26.81
N PHE A 719 19.76 -27.81 -27.50
CA PHE A 719 20.04 -28.96 -28.36
C PHE A 719 20.93 -29.97 -27.64
N LYS A 720 21.06 -31.18 -28.21
CA LYS A 720 21.91 -32.25 -27.64
C LYS A 720 23.36 -31.78 -27.44
N PHE A 721 23.69 -31.48 -26.18
CA PHE A 721 25.00 -30.98 -25.72
C PHE A 721 25.47 -29.66 -26.37
N ARG A 722 24.57 -28.79 -26.83
CA ARG A 722 24.94 -27.49 -27.42
C ARG A 722 23.80 -26.48 -27.33
N THR A 723 24.11 -25.18 -27.42
CA THR A 723 23.13 -24.09 -27.36
C THR A 723 22.43 -23.85 -28.69
N LEU A 724 23.18 -23.77 -29.80
CA LEU A 724 22.68 -23.61 -31.17
C LEU A 724 23.30 -24.66 -32.11
N PRO A 725 22.69 -24.96 -33.26
CA PRO A 725 23.25 -25.91 -34.22
C PRO A 725 24.57 -25.44 -34.86
N HIS A 726 24.92 -24.17 -34.69
CA HIS A 726 26.13 -23.53 -35.21
C HIS A 726 27.36 -23.80 -34.34
N PHE A 727 27.15 -24.22 -33.08
CA PHE A 727 28.22 -24.57 -32.16
C PHE A 727 28.46 -26.08 -32.12
N SER A 728 29.70 -26.44 -31.79
CA SER A 728 30.10 -27.81 -31.50
C SER A 728 29.46 -28.30 -30.19
N LYS A 729 29.47 -29.62 -29.99
CA LYS A 729 29.01 -30.22 -28.73
C LYS A 729 29.98 -29.90 -27.60
N ASP A 730 29.44 -29.76 -26.39
CA ASP A 730 30.16 -29.51 -25.15
C ASP A 730 31.01 -28.22 -25.16
N ASP A 731 30.59 -27.24 -25.96
CA ASP A 731 31.24 -25.93 -26.04
C ASP A 731 30.78 -25.01 -24.90
N HIS A 732 31.64 -24.89 -23.87
CA HIS A 732 31.45 -24.05 -22.69
C HIS A 732 32.03 -22.63 -22.82
N SER A 733 32.48 -22.23 -24.02
CA SER A 733 33.02 -20.90 -24.29
C SER A 733 32.02 -19.78 -24.01
N PRO A 734 32.48 -18.53 -23.81
CA PRO A 734 31.60 -17.39 -23.63
C PRO A 734 30.61 -17.20 -24.80
N GLU A 735 31.08 -17.36 -26.04
CA GLU A 735 30.28 -17.13 -27.26
C GLU A 735 29.16 -18.16 -27.41
N SER A 736 29.46 -19.45 -27.21
CA SER A 736 28.47 -20.53 -27.24
C SER A 736 27.40 -20.35 -26.16
N ARG A 737 27.78 -19.80 -25.00
CA ARG A 737 26.92 -19.71 -23.80
C ARG A 737 26.31 -18.32 -23.58
N GLY A 738 26.24 -17.48 -24.62
CA GLY A 738 25.45 -16.24 -24.61
C GLY A 738 26.16 -15.01 -24.06
N PHE A 739 27.48 -14.96 -24.08
CA PHE A 739 28.23 -13.72 -23.84
C PHE A 739 28.17 -12.83 -25.07
N VAL A 740 27.63 -11.62 -24.92
CA VAL A 740 27.59 -10.61 -25.98
C VAL A 740 28.77 -9.68 -25.82
N GLU A 741 29.73 -9.80 -26.73
CA GLU A 741 30.93 -8.95 -26.72
C GLU A 741 30.68 -7.58 -27.35
N ASN A 742 29.74 -7.51 -28.29
CA ASN A 742 29.44 -6.29 -29.00
C ASN A 742 28.56 -5.34 -28.17
N SER A 743 28.64 -4.05 -28.51
CA SER A 743 27.74 -3.02 -27.99
C SER A 743 26.58 -2.80 -28.94
N TYR A 744 25.52 -2.12 -28.47
CA TYR A 744 24.41 -1.74 -29.37
C TYR A 744 24.85 -0.84 -30.53
N LEU A 745 25.90 -0.05 -30.34
CA LEU A 745 26.47 0.79 -31.40
C LEU A 745 27.17 -0.04 -32.49
N ARG A 746 27.92 -1.08 -32.12
CA ARG A 746 28.58 -1.98 -33.10
C ARG A 746 27.57 -2.88 -33.81
N GLY A 747 26.48 -3.24 -33.13
CA GLY A 747 25.50 -4.19 -33.61
C GLY A 747 25.81 -5.62 -33.14
N LEU A 748 24.76 -6.41 -32.95
CA LEU A 748 24.82 -7.79 -32.47
C LEU A 748 25.02 -8.76 -33.64
N THR A 749 25.84 -9.79 -33.44
CA THR A 749 25.89 -10.93 -34.37
C THR A 749 24.59 -11.76 -34.28
N PRO A 750 24.26 -12.60 -35.28
CA PRO A 750 23.01 -13.38 -35.24
C PRO A 750 22.87 -14.31 -34.03
N THR A 751 23.97 -14.91 -33.57
CA THR A 751 24.00 -15.76 -32.37
C THR A 751 23.77 -14.94 -31.10
N GLU A 752 24.48 -13.81 -30.95
CA GLU A 752 24.30 -12.86 -29.85
C GLU A 752 22.87 -12.30 -29.81
N PHE A 753 22.31 -11.94 -30.97
CA PHE A 753 20.94 -11.44 -31.07
C PHE A 753 19.92 -12.45 -30.58
N PHE A 754 20.06 -13.72 -30.98
CA PHE A 754 19.16 -14.78 -30.52
C PHE A 754 19.26 -15.01 -29.01
N PHE A 755 20.48 -15.07 -28.47
CA PHE A 755 20.69 -15.22 -27.02
C PHE A 755 20.17 -14.01 -26.23
N HIS A 756 20.34 -12.80 -26.76
CA HIS A 756 19.79 -11.59 -26.16
C HIS A 756 18.25 -11.59 -26.19
N ALA A 757 17.65 -12.05 -27.29
CA ALA A 757 16.20 -12.21 -27.39
C ALA A 757 15.66 -13.25 -26.40
N MET A 758 16.38 -14.35 -26.15
CA MET A 758 16.02 -15.34 -25.12
C MET A 758 16.00 -14.71 -23.71
N GLY A 759 17.06 -13.99 -23.33
CA GLY A 759 17.11 -13.28 -22.04
C GLY A 759 16.05 -12.19 -21.92
N GLY A 760 15.82 -11.42 -23.00
CA GLY A 760 14.76 -10.42 -23.05
C GLY A 760 13.36 -11.02 -22.91
N ARG A 761 13.12 -12.21 -23.47
CA ARG A 761 11.84 -12.91 -23.37
C ARG A 761 11.52 -13.35 -21.94
N GLU A 762 12.53 -13.79 -21.18
CA GLU A 762 12.37 -14.11 -19.76
C GLU A 762 11.88 -12.88 -18.99
N GLY A 763 12.51 -11.71 -19.18
CA GLY A 763 12.09 -10.46 -18.54
C GLY A 763 10.65 -10.05 -18.86
N LEU A 764 10.20 -10.25 -20.11
CA LEU A 764 8.80 -10.00 -20.50
C LEU A 764 7.82 -10.96 -19.82
N ILE A 765 8.17 -12.24 -19.69
CA ILE A 765 7.35 -13.25 -19.02
C ILE A 765 7.28 -12.95 -17.53
N ASP A 766 8.42 -12.67 -16.90
CA ASP A 766 8.52 -12.33 -15.48
C ASP A 766 7.67 -11.10 -15.14
N THR A 767 7.72 -10.06 -15.98
CA THR A 767 6.87 -8.87 -15.83
C THR A 767 5.38 -9.23 -15.86
N ALA A 768 4.95 -10.09 -16.79
CA ALA A 768 3.55 -10.52 -16.90
C ALA A 768 3.10 -11.38 -15.69
N VAL A 769 3.95 -12.29 -15.22
CA VAL A 769 3.67 -13.14 -14.05
C VAL A 769 3.63 -12.31 -12.77
N LYS A 770 4.66 -11.47 -12.54
CA LYS A 770 4.72 -10.55 -11.39
C LYS A 770 3.49 -9.69 -11.31
N THR A 771 3.04 -9.11 -12.42
CA THR A 771 1.82 -8.26 -12.44
C THR A 771 0.59 -9.00 -11.92
N ALA A 772 0.42 -10.29 -12.26
CA ALA A 772 -0.72 -11.08 -11.81
C ALA A 772 -0.61 -11.51 -10.33
N GLU A 773 0.57 -11.98 -9.91
CA GLU A 773 0.81 -12.48 -8.56
C GLU A 773 0.79 -11.36 -7.52
N THR A 774 1.51 -10.27 -7.80
CA THR A 774 1.64 -9.13 -6.89
C THR A 774 0.29 -8.43 -6.70
N GLY A 775 -0.51 -8.29 -7.76
CA GLY A 775 -1.89 -7.79 -7.65
C GLY A 775 -2.80 -8.68 -6.80
N TYR A 776 -2.58 -10.00 -6.81
CA TYR A 776 -3.31 -10.93 -5.94
C TYR A 776 -2.85 -10.84 -4.48
N ILE A 777 -1.54 -10.73 -4.24
CA ILE A 777 -0.95 -10.52 -2.91
C ILE A 777 -1.46 -9.21 -2.31
N GLN A 778 -1.43 -8.13 -3.08
CA GLN A 778 -1.90 -6.82 -2.65
C GLN A 778 -3.36 -6.87 -2.19
N ARG A 779 -4.22 -7.53 -2.97
CA ARG A 779 -5.62 -7.72 -2.60
C ARG A 779 -5.78 -8.52 -1.30
N ARG A 780 -4.96 -9.56 -1.09
CA ARG A 780 -5.02 -10.38 0.13
C ARG A 780 -4.59 -9.59 1.36
N LEU A 781 -3.53 -8.79 1.25
CA LEU A 781 -3.06 -7.92 2.32
C LEU A 781 -4.13 -6.90 2.70
N VAL A 782 -4.70 -6.19 1.71
CA VAL A 782 -5.76 -5.21 1.96
C VAL A 782 -6.96 -5.89 2.62
N LYS A 783 -7.40 -7.05 2.12
CA LYS A 783 -8.54 -7.76 2.70
C LYS A 783 -8.32 -8.30 4.11
N ALA A 784 -7.08 -8.55 4.50
CA ALA A 784 -6.75 -9.01 5.84
C ALA A 784 -6.64 -7.85 6.85
N LEU A 785 -6.36 -6.63 6.39
CA LEU A 785 -6.06 -5.47 7.23
C LEU A 785 -7.05 -4.30 7.04
N GLU A 786 -8.14 -4.49 6.29
CA GLU A 786 -9.04 -3.38 5.94
C GLU A 786 -9.82 -2.79 7.11
N ASP A 787 -10.00 -3.54 8.18
CA ASP A 787 -10.77 -3.14 9.36
C ASP A 787 -9.90 -2.62 10.50
N VAL A 788 -8.58 -2.58 10.30
CA VAL A 788 -7.62 -2.15 11.32
C VAL A 788 -7.45 -0.63 11.26
N MET A 789 -7.75 0.03 12.38
CA MET A 789 -7.70 1.49 12.50
C MET A 789 -7.22 1.95 13.87
N VAL A 790 -6.66 3.16 13.92
CA VAL A 790 -6.31 3.83 15.19
C VAL A 790 -7.58 4.36 15.85
N LYS A 791 -7.76 4.07 17.13
CA LYS A 791 -8.88 4.55 17.95
C LYS A 791 -8.45 5.78 18.75
N TYR A 792 -9.43 6.49 19.32
CA TYR A 792 -9.21 7.73 20.09
C TYR A 792 -8.35 7.57 21.35
N ASP A 793 -8.17 6.34 21.83
CA ASP A 793 -7.29 6.00 22.94
C ASP A 793 -5.83 5.75 22.51
N GLY A 794 -5.49 5.92 21.23
CA GLY A 794 -4.16 5.67 20.66
C GLY A 794 -3.88 4.20 20.34
N THR A 795 -4.81 3.30 20.65
CA THR A 795 -4.68 1.86 20.34
C THR A 795 -5.07 1.55 18.91
N VAL A 796 -4.50 0.48 18.35
CA VAL A 796 -4.86 -0.03 17.02
C VAL A 796 -5.75 -1.25 17.19
N ARG A 797 -6.97 -1.19 16.64
CA ARG A 797 -7.97 -2.26 16.81
C ARG A 797 -8.60 -2.68 15.50
N ASN A 798 -9.03 -3.94 15.45
CA ASN A 798 -9.85 -4.48 14.36
C ASN A 798 -11.35 -4.11 14.52
N SER A 799 -12.20 -4.59 13.62
CA SER A 799 -13.66 -4.36 13.66
C SER A 799 -14.36 -4.98 14.87
N LEU A 800 -13.80 -6.04 15.47
CA LEU A 800 -14.34 -6.71 16.66
C LEU A 800 -13.96 -5.98 17.96
N GLY A 801 -13.02 -5.03 17.89
CA GLY A 801 -12.48 -4.33 19.04
C GLY A 801 -11.29 -5.03 19.71
N ASP A 802 -10.75 -6.08 19.09
CA ASP A 802 -9.51 -6.72 19.54
C ASP A 802 -8.34 -5.77 19.29
N ILE A 803 -7.47 -5.64 20.29
CA ILE A 803 -6.27 -4.79 20.23
C ILE A 803 -5.17 -5.55 19.50
N ILE A 804 -4.60 -4.92 18.47
CA ILE A 804 -3.43 -5.43 17.74
C ILE A 804 -2.17 -4.77 18.29
N GLU A 805 -2.20 -3.44 18.43
CA GLU A 805 -1.10 -2.66 19.01
C GLU A 805 -1.66 -1.74 20.10
N PHE A 806 -0.93 -1.61 21.22
CA PHE A 806 -1.30 -0.71 22.32
C PHE A 806 -1.02 0.76 21.98
N CYS A 807 -0.04 1.01 21.12
CA CYS A 807 0.30 2.32 20.57
C CYS A 807 0.68 2.08 19.11
N TYR A 808 0.13 2.87 18.19
CA TYR A 808 0.43 2.74 16.76
C TYR A 808 1.93 2.80 16.50
N GLY A 809 2.49 1.81 15.79
CA GLY A 809 3.91 1.80 15.43
C GLY A 809 4.86 1.78 16.63
N GLU A 810 4.37 1.41 17.81
CA GLU A 810 5.08 1.44 19.10
C GLU A 810 5.56 2.84 19.56
N ASP A 811 5.36 3.90 18.77
CA ASP A 811 5.76 5.29 19.07
C ASP A 811 4.60 6.31 19.02
N GLY A 812 3.48 5.95 18.40
CA GLY A 812 2.28 6.79 18.23
C GLY A 812 2.42 7.90 17.18
N MET A 813 3.42 7.82 16.30
CA MET A 813 3.74 8.87 15.33
C MET A 813 3.21 8.54 13.93
N ASP A 814 2.75 9.56 13.19
CA ASP A 814 2.48 9.45 11.76
C ASP A 814 3.79 9.38 10.98
N ALA A 815 3.96 8.30 10.21
CA ALA A 815 5.10 8.06 9.36
C ALA A 815 5.38 9.19 8.34
N MET A 816 4.39 10.02 7.96
CA MET A 816 4.63 11.18 7.08
C MET A 816 5.53 12.24 7.71
N SER A 817 5.54 12.35 9.04
CA SER A 817 6.20 13.43 9.77
C SER A 817 7.60 13.07 10.29
N VAL A 818 8.07 11.86 9.97
CA VAL A 818 9.29 11.27 10.52
C VAL A 818 10.47 11.48 9.57
N GLU A 819 11.64 11.82 10.11
CA GLU A 819 12.87 12.03 9.34
C GLU A 819 14.03 11.20 9.87
N SER A 820 14.96 10.80 9.00
CA SER A 820 16.11 10.00 9.39
C SER A 820 17.18 10.85 10.09
N GLN A 821 17.37 10.64 11.39
CA GLN A 821 18.27 11.38 12.27
C GLN A 821 19.40 10.51 12.80
N LYS A 822 20.52 11.13 13.21
CA LYS A 822 21.74 10.43 13.65
C LYS A 822 21.96 10.54 15.16
N PHE A 823 22.25 9.42 15.80
CA PHE A 823 22.67 9.32 17.19
C PHE A 823 24.19 9.46 17.32
N PHE A 824 24.66 10.68 17.57
CA PHE A 824 26.11 10.93 17.73
C PHE A 824 26.73 10.21 18.93
N SER A 825 25.97 9.96 20.00
CA SER A 825 26.44 9.28 21.22
C SER A 825 26.70 7.78 21.01
N LEU A 826 26.16 7.16 19.96
CA LEU A 826 26.23 5.71 19.79
C LEU A 826 27.61 5.21 19.34
N LYS A 827 28.16 5.81 18.27
CA LYS A 827 29.42 5.37 17.64
C LYS A 827 30.68 6.00 18.22
N CYS A 828 30.56 7.03 19.06
CA CYS A 828 31.73 7.72 19.59
C CYS A 828 32.53 6.85 20.58
N ASN A 829 33.85 7.00 20.54
CA ASN A 829 34.75 6.41 21.52
C ASN A 829 34.50 7.00 22.92
N GLU A 830 34.92 6.31 23.98
CA GLU A 830 34.72 6.78 25.35
C GLU A 830 35.34 8.16 25.59
N GLN A 831 36.58 8.34 25.12
CA GLN A 831 37.30 9.60 25.23
C GLN A 831 36.62 10.73 24.46
N GLU A 832 36.07 10.43 23.27
CA GLU A 832 35.32 11.41 22.48
C GLU A 832 33.98 11.76 23.14
N PHE A 833 33.33 10.78 23.75
CA PHE A 833 32.08 10.96 24.49
C PHE A 833 32.31 11.86 25.71
N GLU A 834 33.28 11.54 26.57
CA GLU A 834 33.62 12.38 27.71
C GLU A 834 34.02 13.79 27.27
N LYS A 835 34.85 13.92 26.23
CA LYS A 835 35.25 15.22 25.71
C LYS A 835 34.06 16.06 25.23
N ARG A 836 33.04 15.44 24.67
CA ARG A 836 31.88 16.13 24.06
C ARG A 836 30.74 16.42 25.02
N TYR A 837 30.58 15.61 26.07
CA TYR A 837 29.43 15.71 26.98
C TYR A 837 29.81 16.07 28.42
N LYS A 838 31.02 15.72 28.90
CA LYS A 838 31.42 15.97 30.29
C LYS A 838 31.84 17.42 30.50
N ILE A 839 31.34 18.03 31.57
CA ILE A 839 31.74 19.35 32.07
C ILE A 839 32.14 19.19 33.53
N ASP A 840 33.29 19.74 33.89
CA ASP A 840 33.76 19.79 35.27
C ASP A 840 34.07 21.24 35.63
N VAL A 841 33.12 21.87 36.30
CA VAL A 841 33.16 23.28 36.69
C VAL A 841 34.17 23.53 37.82
N MET A 842 34.56 22.47 38.55
CA MET A 842 35.52 22.56 39.66
C MET A 842 36.98 22.56 39.19
N ASN A 843 37.25 22.10 37.96
CA ASN A 843 38.61 21.93 37.45
C ASN A 843 38.86 22.63 36.10
N LYS A 844 38.22 22.12 35.04
CA LYS A 844 38.29 22.69 33.68
C LYS A 844 36.86 22.93 33.22
N GLY A 845 36.35 24.12 33.54
CA GLY A 845 35.01 24.56 33.13
C GLY A 845 34.87 24.72 31.62
N PHE A 846 33.96 25.58 31.19
CA PHE A 846 33.69 25.83 29.77
C PHE A 846 34.92 26.40 29.02
N ARG A 847 34.94 26.21 27.70
CA ARG A 847 35.91 26.87 26.81
C ARG A 847 35.89 28.39 27.06
N LYS A 848 37.09 28.98 27.17
CA LYS A 848 37.25 30.44 27.36
C LYS A 848 36.48 31.21 26.27
N GLY A 849 35.59 32.11 26.69
CA GLY A 849 34.74 32.91 25.81
C GLY A 849 33.43 32.25 25.36
N ALA A 850 33.11 31.04 25.85
CA ALA A 850 31.85 30.37 25.50
C ALA A 850 30.64 30.92 26.28
N LEU A 851 30.83 31.36 27.53
CA LEU A 851 29.79 31.95 28.38
C LEU A 851 30.11 33.39 28.75
N ASN A 852 29.06 34.17 28.99
CA ASN A 852 29.16 35.50 29.55
C ASN A 852 29.82 35.47 30.93
N TYR A 853 30.62 36.49 31.23
CA TYR A 853 31.40 36.58 32.48
C TYR A 853 30.53 36.47 33.74
N ASN A 854 29.36 37.10 33.73
CA ASN A 854 28.43 37.07 34.86
C ASN A 854 27.88 35.67 35.15
N VAL A 855 27.59 34.90 34.09
CA VAL A 855 27.07 33.52 34.17
C VAL A 855 28.18 32.54 34.53
N LEU A 856 29.39 32.76 34.00
CA LEU A 856 30.54 31.93 34.33
C LEU A 856 30.90 32.05 35.83
N LYS A 857 30.91 33.28 36.36
CA LYS A 857 31.21 33.55 37.77
C LYS A 857 30.17 32.99 38.74
N SER A 858 28.90 32.88 38.34
CA SER A 858 27.87 32.28 39.20
C SER A 858 27.97 30.76 39.31
N ILE A 859 28.73 30.13 38.41
CA ILE A 859 28.81 28.68 38.27
C ILE A 859 30.17 28.16 38.74
N GLU A 860 31.24 28.91 38.48
CA GLU A 860 32.60 28.57 38.89
C GLU A 860 32.69 28.31 40.41
N GLY A 861 33.06 27.08 40.78
CA GLY A 861 33.16 26.64 42.18
C GLY A 861 31.84 26.30 42.87
N SER A 862 30.71 26.27 42.15
CA SER A 862 29.39 25.91 42.72
C SER A 862 29.17 24.40 42.76
N GLU A 863 29.07 23.84 43.97
CA GLU A 863 28.77 22.42 44.19
C GLU A 863 27.39 22.01 43.67
N THR A 864 26.40 22.90 43.78
CA THR A 864 25.04 22.63 43.30
C THR A 864 25.01 22.52 41.78
N ALA A 865 25.68 23.43 41.06
CA ALA A 865 25.76 23.38 39.62
C ALA A 865 26.48 22.12 39.12
N GLN A 866 27.56 21.72 39.79
CA GLN A 866 28.29 20.49 39.45
C GLN A 866 27.43 19.24 39.62
N SER A 867 26.64 19.15 40.71
CA SER A 867 25.74 18.01 40.94
C SER A 867 24.69 17.84 39.83
N TYR A 868 24.12 18.93 39.30
CA TYR A 868 23.17 18.87 38.19
C TYR A 868 23.83 18.41 36.88
N LEU A 869 25.04 18.90 36.59
CA LEU A 869 25.80 18.51 35.40
C LEU A 869 26.28 17.05 35.47
N ASP A 870 26.67 16.59 36.65
CA ASP A 870 27.00 15.18 36.88
C ASP A 870 25.77 14.30 36.66
N HIS A 871 24.59 14.70 37.16
CA HIS A 871 23.35 13.96 36.92
C HIS A 871 23.00 13.88 35.43
N GLU A 872 23.12 14.98 34.68
CA GLU A 872 22.96 14.99 33.22
C GLU A 872 23.92 14.00 32.54
N PHE A 873 25.21 14.03 32.91
CA PHE A 873 26.22 13.14 32.32
C PHE A 873 25.95 11.66 32.65
N HIS A 874 25.56 11.34 33.88
CA HIS A 874 25.17 9.98 34.26
C HIS A 874 23.97 9.50 33.43
N GLN A 875 22.94 10.34 33.25
CA GLN A 875 21.78 10.02 32.42
C GLN A 875 22.18 9.74 30.96
N LEU A 876 23.07 10.56 30.38
CA LEU A 876 23.59 10.36 29.02
C LEU A 876 24.41 9.07 28.89
N SER A 877 25.17 8.71 29.93
CA SER A 877 25.93 7.47 29.98
C SER A 877 24.99 6.25 30.03
N GLU A 878 23.94 6.29 30.86
CA GLU A 878 22.91 5.25 30.90
C GLU A 878 22.19 5.11 29.56
N ASP A 879 21.81 6.23 28.95
CA ASP A 879 21.13 6.25 27.65
C ASP A 879 22.02 5.63 26.56
N ARG A 880 23.32 5.97 26.55
CA ARG A 880 24.31 5.37 25.64
C ARG A 880 24.47 3.87 25.88
N GLN A 881 24.49 3.43 27.13
CA GLN A 881 24.54 2.01 27.45
C GLN A 881 23.28 1.29 26.96
N LYS A 882 22.08 1.82 27.23
CA LYS A 882 20.80 1.27 26.75
C LYS A 882 20.76 1.19 25.22
N LEU A 883 21.21 2.23 24.53
CA LEU A 883 21.30 2.22 23.07
C LEU A 883 22.21 1.11 22.55
N ARG A 884 23.36 0.84 23.19
CA ARG A 884 24.31 -0.19 22.74
C ARG A 884 23.90 -1.62 23.11
N THR A 885 23.31 -1.81 24.29
CA THR A 885 23.05 -3.16 24.83
C THR A 885 21.65 -3.67 24.51
N VAL A 886 20.64 -2.81 24.60
CA VAL A 886 19.22 -3.19 24.48
C VAL A 886 18.68 -2.86 23.11
N ILE A 887 18.86 -1.62 22.63
CA ILE A 887 18.13 -1.09 21.47
C ILE A 887 18.85 -1.41 20.15
N PHE A 888 20.08 -0.93 19.95
CA PHE A 888 20.84 -1.03 18.69
C PHE A 888 22.10 -1.89 18.82
N LYS A 889 21.90 -3.20 18.95
CA LYS A 889 23.00 -4.18 19.06
C LYS A 889 23.96 -4.17 17.85
N ASN A 890 23.46 -3.75 16.68
CA ASN A 890 24.24 -3.72 15.43
C ASN A 890 25.10 -2.46 15.30
N GLY A 891 24.91 -1.45 16.16
CA GLY A 891 25.65 -0.19 16.09
C GLY A 891 25.15 0.80 15.03
N ASP A 892 23.96 0.61 14.47
CA ASP A 892 23.35 1.53 13.51
C ASP A 892 22.95 2.86 14.17
N ASP A 893 23.52 3.96 13.71
CA ASP A 893 23.36 5.29 14.30
C ASP A 893 22.28 6.13 13.63
N LYS A 894 21.70 5.69 12.51
CA LYS A 894 20.75 6.47 11.71
C LYS A 894 19.35 5.86 11.77
N TRP A 895 18.41 6.56 12.39
CA TRP A 895 17.05 6.08 12.62
C TRP A 895 15.99 7.14 12.32
N PRO A 896 14.81 6.74 11.81
CA PRO A 896 13.70 7.64 11.57
C PRO A 896 13.08 8.08 12.91
N LEU A 897 13.06 9.39 13.16
CA LEU A 897 12.45 10.01 14.35
C LEU A 897 11.69 11.28 13.97
N PRO A 898 10.61 11.63 14.69
CA PRO A 898 9.89 12.88 14.45
C PRO A 898 10.80 14.08 14.74
N VAL A 899 10.47 15.24 14.18
CA VAL A 899 11.13 16.53 14.43
C VAL A 899 12.65 16.52 14.22
N ASN A 900 13.13 17.04 13.09
CA ASN A 900 14.55 17.13 12.81
C ASN A 900 15.26 18.19 13.69
N LEU A 901 15.91 17.74 14.78
CA LEU A 901 16.53 18.63 15.77
C LEU A 901 17.72 19.41 15.18
N SER A 902 18.51 18.77 14.32
CA SER A 902 19.68 19.41 13.70
C SER A 902 19.28 20.60 12.84
N ARG A 903 18.14 20.51 12.15
CA ARG A 903 17.62 21.58 11.30
C ARG A 903 17.05 22.72 12.13
N LEU A 904 16.32 22.42 13.21
CA LEU A 904 15.83 23.44 14.14
C LEU A 904 16.96 24.28 14.75
N ILE A 905 18.10 23.65 15.08
CA ILE A 905 19.28 24.37 15.57
C ILE A 905 19.79 25.34 14.51
N THR A 906 19.99 24.89 13.27
CA THR A 906 20.44 25.76 12.17
C THR A 906 19.46 26.91 11.93
N ASN A 907 18.15 26.64 11.95
CA ASN A 907 17.12 27.66 11.80
C ASN A 907 17.20 28.70 12.94
N SER A 908 17.37 28.26 14.19
CA SER A 908 17.51 29.18 15.33
C SER A 908 18.75 30.07 15.20
N GLN A 909 19.89 29.50 14.78
CA GLN A 909 21.12 30.25 14.55
C GLN A 909 20.92 31.33 13.50
N GLN A 910 20.15 31.03 12.47
CA GLN A 910 19.87 31.96 11.41
C GLN A 910 18.85 33.04 11.82
N ILE A 911 17.74 32.68 12.48
CA ILE A 911 16.67 33.61 12.89
C ILE A 911 17.19 34.64 13.89
N PHE A 912 17.98 34.20 14.87
CA PHE A 912 18.53 35.07 15.91
C PHE A 912 19.90 35.66 15.54
N HIS A 913 20.40 35.39 14.34
CA HIS A 913 21.71 35.86 13.85
C HIS A 913 22.84 35.59 14.86
N LEU A 914 22.93 34.34 15.34
CA LEU A 914 23.90 33.93 16.34
C LEU A 914 25.32 33.99 15.75
N ASP A 915 26.21 34.73 16.41
CA ASP A 915 27.62 34.80 16.07
C ASP A 915 28.40 33.83 16.98
N PRO A 916 29.03 32.76 16.44
CA PRO A 916 29.82 31.82 17.23
C PRO A 916 30.99 32.47 17.99
N ARG A 917 31.37 33.69 17.64
CA ARG A 917 32.44 34.45 18.32
C ARG A 917 31.96 35.14 19.58
N LYS A 918 30.65 35.31 19.77
CA LYS A 918 30.08 35.94 20.95
C LYS A 918 29.78 34.88 22.03
N PRO A 919 30.06 35.19 23.31
CA PRO A 919 29.67 34.31 24.40
C PRO A 919 28.15 34.19 24.51
N SER A 920 27.68 33.00 24.89
CA SER A 920 26.27 32.76 25.19
C SER A 920 25.86 33.38 26.53
N ASP A 921 24.62 33.86 26.61
CA ASP A 921 23.97 34.40 27.79
C ASP A 921 23.15 33.36 28.57
N ILE A 922 23.02 32.13 28.06
CA ILE A 922 22.19 31.09 28.65
C ILE A 922 22.81 30.55 29.95
N HIS A 923 21.97 30.35 30.96
CA HIS A 923 22.40 29.68 32.20
C HIS A 923 22.33 28.15 32.02
N PRO A 924 23.42 27.39 32.22
CA PRO A 924 23.46 25.93 32.16
C PRO A 924 22.30 25.19 32.85
N LEU A 925 21.89 25.62 34.04
CA LEU A 925 20.74 25.01 34.75
C LEU A 925 19.41 25.21 33.99
N GLN A 926 19.23 26.33 33.31
CA GLN A 926 18.04 26.61 32.48
C GLN A 926 17.92 25.59 31.33
N ILE A 927 19.05 25.11 30.80
CA ILE A 927 19.05 24.08 29.74
C ILE A 927 18.53 22.76 30.28
N VAL A 928 19.07 22.30 31.42
CA VAL A 928 18.68 21.02 32.04
C VAL A 928 17.21 21.05 32.45
N ASP A 929 16.79 22.12 33.14
CA ASP A 929 15.39 22.27 33.57
C ASP A 929 14.45 22.41 32.36
N GLY A 930 14.86 23.14 31.33
CA GLY A 930 14.08 23.30 30.10
C GLY A 930 13.86 21.99 29.35
N ILE A 931 14.89 21.14 29.24
CA ILE A 931 14.78 19.81 28.60
C ILE A 931 13.93 18.87 29.43
N ASN A 932 14.10 18.86 30.76
CA ASN A 932 13.29 18.04 31.65
C ASN A 932 11.81 18.44 31.63
N ALA A 933 11.53 19.75 31.63
CA ALA A 933 10.18 20.27 31.49
C ALA A 933 9.58 19.92 30.12
N LEU A 934 10.35 20.07 29.03
CA LEU A 934 9.92 19.69 27.69
C LEU A 934 9.60 18.18 27.63
N ALA A 935 10.46 17.32 28.16
CA ALA A 935 10.25 15.87 28.17
C ALA A 935 8.94 15.45 28.85
N GLN A 936 8.45 16.22 29.83
CA GLN A 936 7.14 15.99 30.47
C GLN A 936 5.96 16.47 29.62
N ARG A 937 6.15 17.51 28.79
CA ARG A 937 5.10 18.06 27.90
C ARG A 937 4.89 17.24 26.63
N LEU A 938 5.90 16.49 26.19
CA LEU A 938 5.82 15.59 25.03
C LEU A 938 4.95 14.36 25.35
N LEU A 939 3.64 14.47 25.13
CA LEU A 939 2.65 13.43 25.45
C LEU A 939 2.13 12.72 24.20
N VAL A 940 2.16 11.39 24.21
CA VAL A 940 1.56 10.51 23.19
C VAL A 940 0.36 9.78 23.80
N VAL A 941 0.59 9.05 24.89
CA VAL A 941 -0.42 8.36 25.69
C VAL A 941 -0.87 9.28 26.83
N ARG A 942 -2.17 9.57 26.87
CA ARG A 942 -2.76 10.41 27.92
C ARG A 942 -3.28 9.52 29.05
N GLY A 943 -2.82 9.77 30.27
CA GLY A 943 -3.28 9.05 31.46
C GLY A 943 -2.35 9.26 32.64
N SER A 944 -2.89 9.22 33.86
CA SER A 944 -2.14 9.36 35.12
C SER A 944 -1.97 8.03 35.85
N ASP A 945 -2.56 6.95 35.34
CA ASP A 945 -2.42 5.61 35.87
C ASP A 945 -1.02 5.06 35.62
N LYS A 946 -0.63 4.07 36.43
CA LYS A 946 0.73 3.49 36.37
C LYS A 946 1.04 2.91 34.99
N ILE A 947 0.05 2.31 34.33
CA ILE A 947 0.23 1.67 33.02
C ILE A 947 0.44 2.75 31.97
N SER A 948 -0.46 3.74 31.87
CA SER A 948 -0.30 4.84 30.91
C SER A 948 1.01 5.61 31.10
N SER A 949 1.46 5.82 32.34
CA SER A 949 2.74 6.48 32.62
C SER A 949 3.93 5.66 32.11
N GLU A 950 3.89 4.33 32.27
CA GLU A 950 4.92 3.44 31.76
C GLU A 950 4.91 3.37 30.23
N THR A 951 3.73 3.24 29.62
CA THR A 951 3.58 3.24 28.16
C THR A 951 4.04 4.56 27.56
N GLN A 952 3.72 5.70 28.17
CA GLN A 952 4.18 7.02 27.72
C GLN A 952 5.71 7.16 27.76
N LYS A 953 6.34 6.68 28.85
CA LYS A 953 7.80 6.67 28.97
C LYS A 953 8.44 5.82 27.89
N ASN A 954 7.86 4.65 27.59
CA ASN A 954 8.38 3.75 26.57
C ASN A 954 8.21 4.31 25.15
N ALA A 955 7.03 4.83 24.82
CA ALA A 955 6.72 5.39 23.49
C ALA A 955 7.65 6.57 23.12
N THR A 956 8.04 7.38 24.10
CA THR A 956 8.89 8.56 23.86
C THR A 956 10.37 8.35 24.19
N LEU A 957 10.76 7.16 24.68
CA LEU A 957 12.11 6.88 25.19
C LEU A 957 13.20 7.23 24.16
N LEU A 958 13.04 6.77 22.92
CA LEU A 958 14.04 6.95 21.87
C LEU A 958 14.21 8.42 21.48
N PHE A 959 13.10 9.15 21.34
CA PHE A 959 13.12 10.58 21.04
C PHE A 959 13.72 11.39 22.20
N GLN A 960 13.42 11.03 23.46
CA GLN A 960 14.01 11.70 24.62
C GLN A 960 15.52 11.49 24.72
N ILE A 961 16.03 10.30 24.37
CA ILE A 961 17.48 10.04 24.30
C ILE A 961 18.12 10.95 23.23
N LEU A 962 17.48 11.10 22.07
CA LEU A 962 17.95 12.00 21.03
C LEU A 962 17.94 13.46 21.51
N LEU A 963 16.87 13.89 22.19
CA LEU A 963 16.72 15.23 22.72
C LEU A 963 17.83 15.56 23.73
N ARG A 964 18.06 14.70 24.72
CA ARG A 964 19.11 14.86 25.74
C ARG A 964 20.51 14.85 25.13
N SER A 965 20.78 13.92 24.22
CA SER A 965 22.10 13.86 23.55
C SER A 965 22.35 15.03 22.59
N THR A 966 21.30 15.64 22.06
CA THR A 966 21.44 16.80 21.15
C THR A 966 21.63 18.09 21.94
N PHE A 967 20.77 18.34 22.92
CA PHE A 967 20.75 19.59 23.69
C PHE A 967 21.50 19.51 25.02
N SER A 968 22.55 18.69 25.12
CA SER A 968 23.36 18.67 26.33
C SER A 968 24.00 20.04 26.59
N VAL A 969 24.18 20.40 27.85
CA VAL A 969 24.67 21.74 28.26
C VAL A 969 25.93 22.14 27.48
N LYS A 970 26.89 21.23 27.37
CA LYS A 970 28.16 21.49 26.67
C LYS A 970 27.96 21.81 25.19
N ARG A 971 27.06 21.09 24.51
CA ARG A 971 26.83 21.26 23.08
C ARG A 971 26.08 22.55 22.79
N VAL A 972 25.05 22.86 23.58
CA VAL A 972 24.29 24.10 23.48
C VAL A 972 25.19 25.33 23.59
N VAL A 973 26.14 25.30 24.54
CA VAL A 973 27.04 26.43 24.83
C VAL A 973 28.26 26.46 23.89
N GLU A 974 28.95 25.33 23.66
CA GLU A 974 30.23 25.30 22.94
C GLU A 974 30.13 24.95 21.44
N GLU A 975 29.10 24.20 21.02
CA GLU A 975 28.93 23.84 19.60
C GLU A 975 27.94 24.78 18.89
N PHE A 976 26.80 25.04 19.53
CA PHE A 976 25.69 25.76 18.91
C PHE A 976 25.64 27.25 19.26
N HIS A 977 26.25 27.64 20.38
CA HIS A 977 26.28 29.02 20.89
C HIS A 977 24.89 29.66 21.01
N LEU A 978 23.89 28.88 21.47
CA LEU A 978 22.50 29.35 21.59
C LEU A 978 22.37 30.40 22.69
N THR A 979 21.56 31.43 22.45
CA THR A 979 21.13 32.38 23.48
C THR A 979 19.92 31.84 24.25
N SER A 980 19.61 32.44 25.41
CA SER A 980 18.42 32.07 26.20
C SER A 980 17.13 32.15 25.37
N GLN A 981 16.97 33.23 24.59
CA GLN A 981 15.82 33.43 23.70
C GLN A 981 15.77 32.39 22.57
N ALA A 982 16.91 32.07 21.94
CA ALA A 982 16.96 31.09 20.87
C ALA A 982 16.62 29.68 21.37
N PHE A 983 17.06 29.35 22.58
CA PHE A 983 16.76 28.08 23.22
C PHE A 983 15.28 27.93 23.57
N GLU A 984 14.65 28.96 24.15
CA GLU A 984 13.20 28.95 24.43
C GLU A 984 12.38 28.77 23.15
N TRP A 985 12.77 29.43 22.06
CA TRP A 985 12.14 29.25 20.75
C TRP A 985 12.26 27.81 20.25
N ILE A 986 13.44 27.19 20.36
CA ILE A 986 13.64 25.78 19.98
C ILE A 986 12.73 24.86 20.79
N LEU A 987 12.65 25.04 22.11
CA LEU A 987 11.79 24.19 22.95
C LEU A 987 10.32 24.28 22.54
N GLY A 988 9.84 25.49 22.22
CA GLY A 988 8.48 25.71 21.72
C GLY A 988 8.22 25.05 20.35
N GLU A 989 9.17 25.16 19.42
CA GLU A 989 9.07 24.53 18.10
C GLU A 989 9.10 22.99 18.18
N ILE A 990 9.95 22.43 19.05
CA ILE A 990 10.00 20.97 19.25
C ILE A 990 8.66 20.47 19.76
N GLU A 991 8.07 21.13 20.76
CA GLU A 991 6.76 20.77 21.31
C GLU A 991 5.66 20.84 20.26
N SER A 992 5.56 21.97 19.55
CA SER A 992 4.54 22.15 18.51
C SER A 992 4.65 21.09 17.41
N ARG A 993 5.87 20.87 16.89
CA ARG A 993 6.08 19.91 15.78
C ARG A 993 5.88 18.47 16.23
N PHE A 994 6.28 18.12 17.45
CA PHE A 994 6.08 16.79 17.99
C PHE A 994 4.59 16.47 18.16
N LEU A 995 3.79 17.40 18.67
CA LEU A 995 2.34 17.21 18.78
C LEU A 995 1.65 17.09 17.42
N THR A 996 2.13 17.80 16.39
CA THR A 996 1.63 17.64 15.01
C THR A 996 2.06 16.33 14.35
N SER A 997 3.11 15.69 14.85
CA SER A 997 3.60 14.39 14.35
C SER A 997 2.80 13.20 14.85
N ILE A 998 1.93 13.37 15.86
CA ILE A 998 1.14 12.28 16.43
C ILE A 998 0.10 11.82 15.41
N VAL A 999 -0.06 10.49 15.31
CA VAL A 999 -1.05 9.88 14.41
C VAL A 999 -2.47 10.33 14.75
N ALA A 1000 -3.28 10.63 13.73
CA ALA A 1000 -4.66 11.04 13.93
C ALA A 1000 -5.55 9.82 14.25
N PRO A 1001 -6.38 9.86 15.31
CA PRO A 1001 -7.42 8.86 15.52
C PRO A 1001 -8.37 8.78 14.32
N GLY A 1002 -8.76 7.58 13.94
CA GLY A 1002 -9.58 7.35 12.74
C GLY A 1002 -8.76 6.97 11.51
N GLU A 1003 -7.43 7.04 11.56
CA GLU A 1003 -6.58 6.63 10.46
C GLU A 1003 -6.66 5.12 10.18
N MET A 1004 -6.89 4.78 8.91
CA MET A 1004 -7.03 3.40 8.43
C MET A 1004 -5.66 2.74 8.21
N VAL A 1005 -4.87 2.66 9.28
CA VAL A 1005 -3.46 2.22 9.26
C VAL A 1005 -3.27 0.83 8.67
N GLY A 1006 -4.23 -0.09 8.82
CA GLY A 1006 -4.13 -1.41 8.21
C GLY A 1006 -4.16 -1.37 6.68
N THR A 1007 -5.00 -0.53 6.09
CA THR A 1007 -5.03 -0.34 4.63
C THR A 1007 -3.77 0.34 4.10
N ILE A 1008 -3.25 1.32 4.83
CA ILE A 1008 -2.01 2.03 4.50
C ILE A 1008 -0.83 1.07 4.56
N ALA A 1009 -0.74 0.25 5.60
CA ALA A 1009 0.30 -0.76 5.76
C ALA A 1009 0.24 -1.81 4.66
N ALA A 1010 -0.96 -2.36 4.38
CA ALA A 1010 -1.16 -3.31 3.30
C ALA A 1010 -0.67 -2.74 1.95
N GLN A 1011 -1.05 -1.50 1.64
CA GLN A 1011 -0.64 -0.84 0.41
C GLN A 1011 0.86 -0.59 0.35
N SER A 1012 1.43 -0.13 1.46
CA SER A 1012 2.86 0.21 1.61
C SER A 1012 3.76 -1.01 1.49
N ILE A 1013 3.26 -2.20 1.83
CA ILE A 1013 3.97 -3.48 1.66
C ILE A 1013 3.83 -4.01 0.24
N GLY A 1014 2.62 -3.95 -0.34
CA GLY A 1014 2.40 -4.58 -1.63
C GLY A 1014 2.77 -3.74 -2.85
N GLU A 1015 2.83 -2.42 -2.77
CA GLU A 1015 3.33 -1.58 -3.89
C GLU A 1015 4.83 -1.79 -4.17
N PRO A 1016 5.74 -1.87 -3.18
CA PRO A 1016 7.15 -2.22 -3.45
C PRO A 1016 7.35 -3.65 -3.94
N ALA A 1017 6.36 -4.52 -3.70
CA ALA A 1017 6.39 -5.90 -4.16
C ALA A 1017 5.96 -6.04 -5.63
N THR A 1018 5.21 -5.07 -6.17
CA THR A 1018 4.80 -4.99 -7.58
C THR A 1018 5.90 -4.34 -8.42
#